data_AF-A0A954S6R9-F1
#
_entry.id   AF-A0A954S6R9-F1
#
_cell.length_a   1.000
_cell.length_b   1.000
_cell.length_c   1.000
_cell.angle_alpha   90.00
_cell.angle_beta   90.00
_cell.angle_gamma   90.00
#
_symmetry.space_group_name_H-M   'P 1'
#
loop_
_entity.id
_entity.type
_entity.pdbx_description
1 polymer ?
#
loop_
_entity_poly.entity_id
_entity_poly.type
_entity_poly.pdbx_seq_one_letter_code
_entity_poly.pdbx_strand_id
1 'polypeptide(L)'
;MFYLTTIATGWVLHLRRWLQRCGGWRSVIVIGLLLLCCLLLTPEELLARAGGGGGYGGGGGGGFGGGGGGGFGGGGGFSGGRGGGGNADPRVMLIVFAIMITIAIYQSYQQSRQNHIANTIRRAHQRQSQRLRDEAIQQIQQGDPAFDLDAFSKRSESAFVQIQEAWTQQDMTPVRAFISDGIFERFQLQLAMQQAQGLRNVMQQIQVLDVSLSAAIATEQFDTLHLRIQASALDYQIYVKNGQIVPGTQRVEQFVEFWSFHRRHGAPTRTRGGSIEGRCPSCGSPLNIVDKVQCDACSAWVNSAEHDWVLAEITQESEWNLPGDDQSTPGVATLRAQDPDFSLQHLEDRTSVMFWRLRAAEFYRELGYAEPVLADDATQLRERVQQTLNEQNYFHEPAVGLVDLLRVEHGKPLDRAFVKIRWSGTRHKGDPNGRNSVRATKRIYTEVFVLGRKSGVTTGTRQTFSTASCGNCGGPLGVTRDANCQYCGASLTTGTHDWVLLDVVPFSRQFQATADQMQLGYEQAHPLVALAAAGHTPHADRSLDLGLIAQMLLADGALSAKELAAFKQLAKRQGLSEREAGLLLSSAAEQGLNLPQPTNPAEARQLLEQIIYAVSLDGRLTRGEQRLLRRYAQQHGFSNYDVNLLLKSIRQRLYEEAKA
;
A
#
# COMPACT_ATOMS: atom_id res chain seq x y z
N MET A 1 -82.30 -0.27 20.48
CA MET A 1 -82.01 -1.54 21.20
C MET A 1 -80.91 -1.23 22.22
N PHE A 2 -81.13 -0.29 23.16
CA PHE A 2 -81.79 -0.40 24.49
C PHE A 2 -81.11 -1.39 25.47
N TYR A 3 -80.79 -0.84 26.65
CA TYR A 3 -80.00 -1.33 27.81
C TYR A 3 -78.47 -1.20 27.65
N LEU A 4 -77.82 -0.04 27.88
CA LEU A 4 -77.79 0.85 29.06
C LEU A 4 -77.36 0.13 30.36
N THR A 5 -76.11 0.42 30.76
CA THR A 5 -75.69 0.79 32.12
C THR A 5 -76.01 -0.15 33.27
N THR A 6 -75.09 -1.07 33.59
CA THR A 6 -74.58 -1.33 34.96
C THR A 6 -73.45 -2.38 34.87
N ILE A 7 -72.47 -2.34 35.77
CA ILE A 7 -71.29 -3.24 35.96
C ILE A 7 -69.91 -2.59 35.70
N ALA A 8 -69.82 -1.40 35.11
CA ALA A 8 -68.54 -0.67 34.99
C ALA A 8 -68.13 0.16 36.24
N THR A 9 -68.92 0.15 37.32
CA THR A 9 -68.65 0.93 38.54
C THR A 9 -68.35 0.09 39.80
N GLY A 10 -68.37 -1.25 39.70
CA GLY A 10 -68.02 -2.15 40.81
C GLY A 10 -66.52 -2.45 40.94
N TRP A 11 -65.80 -2.56 39.81
CA TRP A 11 -64.40 -2.99 39.79
C TRP A 11 -63.42 -1.90 40.25
N VAL A 12 -63.69 -0.63 39.96
CA VAL A 12 -62.79 0.48 40.37
C VAL A 12 -62.90 0.78 41.87
N LEU A 13 -64.05 0.53 42.50
CA LEU A 13 -64.24 0.66 43.95
C LEU A 13 -63.75 -0.57 44.74
N HIS A 14 -63.82 -1.77 44.17
CA HIS A 14 -63.21 -2.97 44.75
C HIS A 14 -61.68 -2.99 44.63
N LEU A 15 -61.12 -2.51 43.51
CA LEU A 15 -59.67 -2.42 43.32
C LEU A 15 -59.06 -1.34 44.23
N ARG A 16 -59.75 -0.23 44.47
CA ARG A 16 -59.30 0.83 45.40
C ARG A 16 -59.40 0.40 46.87
N ARG A 17 -60.39 -0.43 47.23
CA ARG A 17 -60.50 -1.05 48.57
C ARG A 17 -59.56 -2.25 48.78
N TRP A 18 -59.15 -2.94 47.72
CA TRP A 18 -58.14 -4.02 47.75
C TRP A 18 -56.71 -3.46 47.82
N LEU A 19 -56.43 -2.38 47.07
CA LEU A 19 -55.14 -1.66 47.10
C LEU A 19 -54.90 -0.87 48.41
N GLN A 20 -55.93 -0.56 49.17
CA GLN A 20 -55.81 0.08 50.49
C GLN A 20 -55.70 -0.91 51.67
N ARG A 21 -55.78 -2.23 51.44
CA ARG A 21 -55.77 -3.25 52.50
C ARG A 21 -54.70 -4.34 52.39
N CYS A 22 -53.84 -4.31 51.37
CA CYS A 22 -52.69 -5.21 51.28
C CYS A 22 -51.39 -4.42 51.47
N GLY A 23 -50.79 -4.55 52.66
CA GLY A 23 -49.55 -3.89 53.04
C GLY A 23 -48.39 -4.15 52.09
N GLY A 24 -47.49 -3.16 52.00
CA GLY A 24 -46.44 -3.00 50.97
C GLY A 24 -45.47 -4.16 50.75
N TRP A 25 -45.55 -5.25 51.51
CA TRP A 25 -44.72 -6.43 51.33
C TRP A 25 -45.05 -7.26 50.08
N ARG A 26 -46.30 -7.29 49.60
CA ARG A 26 -46.64 -8.10 48.40
C ARG A 26 -46.15 -7.46 47.10
N SER A 27 -46.09 -6.13 47.02
CA SER A 27 -45.46 -5.43 45.89
C SER A 27 -43.94 -5.62 45.88
N VAL A 28 -43.32 -5.71 47.06
CA VAL A 28 -41.89 -6.05 47.19
C VAL A 28 -41.61 -7.48 46.76
N ILE A 29 -42.52 -8.43 47.00
CA ILE A 29 -42.38 -9.82 46.53
C ILE A 29 -42.54 -9.91 45.01
N VAL A 30 -43.49 -9.19 44.39
CA VAL A 30 -43.66 -9.21 42.93
C VAL A 30 -42.49 -8.50 42.23
N ILE A 31 -42.03 -7.36 42.76
CA ILE A 31 -40.85 -6.65 42.25
C ILE A 31 -39.57 -7.45 42.51
N GLY A 32 -39.48 -8.13 43.65
CA GLY A 32 -38.40 -9.04 43.99
C GLY A 32 -38.37 -10.27 43.08
N LEU A 33 -39.52 -10.85 42.72
CA LEU A 33 -39.63 -11.95 41.77
C LEU A 33 -39.31 -11.51 40.33
N LEU A 34 -39.67 -10.29 39.93
CA LEU A 34 -39.29 -9.71 38.63
C LEU A 34 -37.79 -9.40 38.57
N LEU A 35 -37.19 -8.87 39.64
CA LEU A 35 -35.75 -8.68 39.76
C LEU A 35 -34.99 -10.00 39.80
N LEU A 36 -35.52 -11.02 40.49
CA LEU A 36 -34.96 -12.38 40.51
C LEU A 36 -35.07 -13.04 39.14
N CYS A 37 -36.18 -12.88 38.40
CA CYS A 37 -36.28 -13.33 37.00
C CYS A 37 -35.28 -12.60 36.09
N CYS A 38 -35.03 -11.30 36.28
CA CYS A 38 -34.00 -10.57 35.54
C CYS A 38 -32.57 -10.97 35.94
N LEU A 39 -32.34 -11.38 37.19
CA LEU A 39 -31.06 -11.91 37.68
C LEU A 39 -30.84 -13.39 37.30
N LEU A 40 -31.91 -14.16 37.08
CA LEU A 40 -31.89 -15.53 36.57
C LEU A 40 -31.93 -15.60 35.02
N LEU A 41 -32.09 -14.45 34.35
CA LEU A 41 -31.86 -14.25 32.92
C LEU A 41 -30.46 -13.68 32.65
N THR A 42 -29.48 -13.95 33.52
CA THR A 42 -28.09 -13.91 33.08
C THR A 42 -27.93 -14.96 31.98
N PRO A 43 -27.48 -14.61 30.77
CA PRO A 43 -27.06 -15.64 29.84
C PRO A 43 -25.94 -16.42 30.53
N GLU A 44 -26.20 -17.67 30.90
CA GLU A 44 -25.11 -18.62 31.00
C GLU A 44 -24.38 -18.53 29.67
N GLU A 45 -23.10 -18.15 29.72
CA GLU A 45 -22.24 -18.20 28.57
C GLU A 45 -22.16 -19.66 28.10
N LEU A 46 -23.07 -20.00 27.19
CA LEU A 46 -22.93 -21.09 26.28
C LEU A 46 -21.68 -20.79 25.44
N LEU A 47 -20.58 -21.40 25.90
CA LEU A 47 -19.36 -21.65 25.16
C LEU A 47 -19.72 -22.32 23.81
N ALA A 48 -19.94 -21.49 22.79
CA ALA A 48 -19.83 -21.90 21.41
C ALA A 48 -18.56 -21.26 20.84
N ARG A 49 -17.47 -22.04 20.93
CA ARG A 49 -16.23 -21.83 20.17
C ARG A 49 -16.53 -22.05 18.69
N ALA A 50 -16.20 -21.08 17.86
CA ALA A 50 -15.90 -21.30 16.44
C ALA A 50 -14.79 -20.34 16.01
N GLY A 51 -13.64 -20.90 15.60
CA GLY A 51 -12.60 -20.20 14.85
C GLY A 51 -11.46 -19.59 15.67
N GLY A 52 -10.63 -20.45 16.27
CA GLY A 52 -9.26 -20.08 16.65
C GLY A 52 -8.27 -20.46 15.54
N GLY A 53 -7.15 -19.74 15.49
CA GLY A 53 -5.89 -20.22 14.91
C GLY A 53 -5.38 -19.43 13.70
N GLY A 54 -4.30 -18.67 13.89
CA GLY A 54 -3.55 -18.02 12.80
C GLY A 54 -2.77 -16.79 13.26
N GLY A 55 -1.77 -17.00 14.10
CA GLY A 55 -0.82 -15.95 14.51
C GLY A 55 0.18 -15.67 13.40
N TYR A 56 0.37 -14.39 13.11
CA TYR A 56 1.39 -13.83 12.24
C TYR A 56 2.70 -13.63 13.01
N GLY A 57 3.82 -13.70 12.28
CA GLY A 57 4.97 -12.82 12.52
C GLY A 57 6.27 -13.50 12.92
N GLY A 58 7.20 -13.56 11.97
CA GLY A 58 8.62 -13.76 12.19
C GLY A 58 9.31 -12.52 12.80
N GLY A 59 10.53 -12.71 13.28
CA GLY A 59 11.36 -11.65 13.83
C GLY A 59 12.84 -11.99 13.95
N GLY A 60 13.63 -10.94 14.13
CA GLY A 60 15.01 -10.90 14.66
C GLY A 60 15.61 -9.50 14.45
N GLY A 61 16.18 -8.78 15.44
CA GLY A 61 16.37 -9.02 16.87
C GLY A 61 17.13 -7.85 17.55
N GLY A 62 17.08 -7.77 18.89
CA GLY A 62 17.90 -6.89 19.75
C GLY A 62 17.16 -6.43 21.01
N GLY A 63 17.45 -7.04 22.17
CA GLY A 63 16.60 -6.98 23.37
C GLY A 63 17.02 -6.08 24.52
N PHE A 64 16.09 -5.89 25.45
CA PHE A 64 16.32 -5.64 26.88
C PHE A 64 15.20 -6.34 27.67
N GLY A 65 15.60 -7.11 28.68
CA GLY A 65 14.70 -7.78 29.61
C GLY A 65 14.21 -6.85 30.71
N GLY A 66 12.99 -7.10 31.18
CA GLY A 66 12.40 -6.44 32.34
C GLY A 66 10.98 -6.96 32.56
N GLY A 67 10.85 -7.98 33.41
CA GLY A 67 9.56 -8.51 33.81
C GLY A 67 8.74 -7.47 34.61
N GLY A 68 7.42 -7.53 34.45
CA GLY A 68 6.50 -6.68 35.18
C GLY A 68 5.06 -6.96 34.77
N GLY A 69 4.46 -7.97 35.39
CA GLY A 69 3.02 -8.19 35.33
C GLY A 69 2.26 -7.09 36.09
N GLY A 70 1.22 -6.56 35.47
CA GLY A 70 0.21 -5.69 36.06
C GLY A 70 -0.85 -5.48 34.96
N GLY A 71 -2.08 -5.96 35.08
CA GLY A 71 -3.00 -5.69 36.17
C GLY A 71 -4.14 -4.87 35.54
N PHE A 72 -5.27 -5.53 35.24
CA PHE A 72 -6.46 -4.89 34.69
C PHE A 72 -7.04 -3.93 35.74
N GLY A 73 -6.69 -2.65 35.63
CA GLY A 73 -7.22 -1.56 36.45
C GLY A 73 -8.13 -0.66 35.62
N GLY A 74 -9.44 -0.86 35.74
CA GLY A 74 -10.44 -0.03 35.05
C GLY A 74 -11.87 -0.28 35.49
N GLY A 75 -12.09 -0.84 36.68
CA GLY A 75 -13.37 -0.82 37.36
C GLY A 75 -13.42 0.42 38.25
N GLY A 76 -14.28 1.38 37.90
CA GLY A 76 -14.58 2.50 38.78
C GLY A 76 -15.16 1.96 40.09
N GLY A 77 -14.34 1.96 41.13
CA GLY A 77 -14.79 1.67 42.49
C GLY A 77 -15.78 2.76 42.92
N PHE A 78 -17.04 2.39 43.08
CA PHE A 78 -17.89 3.09 44.02
C PHE A 78 -17.27 2.88 45.40
N SER A 79 -16.60 3.92 45.90
CA SER A 79 -16.19 3.98 47.29
C SER A 79 -17.44 3.88 48.16
N GLY A 80 -17.56 2.76 48.86
CA GLY A 80 -18.58 2.53 49.89
C GLY A 80 -18.32 3.47 51.06
N GLY A 81 -18.77 4.72 50.93
CA GLY A 81 -18.99 5.61 52.05
C GLY A 81 -20.14 5.08 52.89
N ARG A 82 -19.82 4.52 54.06
CA ARG A 82 -20.78 4.43 55.17
C ARG A 82 -21.21 5.86 55.53
N GLY A 83 -22.43 6.23 55.17
CA GLY A 83 -23.05 7.47 55.65
C GLY A 83 -24.29 7.86 54.87
N GLY A 84 -25.46 7.74 55.49
CA GLY A 84 -26.69 8.40 55.03
C GLY A 84 -27.68 7.49 54.31
N GLY A 85 -28.58 6.86 55.06
CA GLY A 85 -29.80 6.27 54.53
C GLY A 85 -30.69 7.34 53.92
N GLY A 86 -30.55 7.58 52.62
CA GLY A 86 -31.55 8.25 51.80
C GLY A 86 -32.39 7.18 51.10
N ASN A 87 -33.64 7.03 51.52
CA ASN A 87 -34.64 6.25 50.77
C ASN A 87 -34.81 6.91 49.38
N ALA A 88 -34.01 6.51 48.39
CA ALA A 88 -34.32 6.83 47.00
C ALA A 88 -35.68 6.19 46.72
N ASP A 89 -36.70 7.04 46.50
CA ASP A 89 -38.06 6.59 46.20
C ASP A 89 -37.97 5.49 45.11
N PRO A 90 -38.55 4.29 45.33
CA PRO A 90 -38.55 3.22 44.34
C PRO A 90 -38.99 3.69 42.94
N ARG A 91 -39.82 4.74 42.85
CA ARG A 91 -40.24 5.38 41.59
C ARG A 91 -39.08 6.08 40.87
N VAL A 92 -38.20 6.77 41.59
CA VAL A 92 -37.03 7.46 41.02
C VAL A 92 -36.02 6.43 40.48
N MET A 93 -35.80 5.33 41.20
CA MET A 93 -34.94 4.24 40.72
C MET A 93 -35.50 3.57 39.45
N LEU A 94 -36.83 3.42 39.37
CA LEU A 94 -37.50 2.86 38.19
C LEU A 94 -37.37 3.77 36.97
N ILE A 95 -37.45 5.10 37.16
CA ILE A 95 -37.23 6.09 36.10
C ILE A 95 -35.78 6.06 35.61
N VAL A 96 -34.79 6.05 36.52
CA VAL A 96 -33.36 5.96 36.14
C VAL A 96 -33.08 4.66 35.39
N PHE A 97 -33.66 3.54 35.82
CA PHE A 97 -33.50 2.26 35.13
C PHE A 97 -34.16 2.25 33.75
N ALA A 98 -35.34 2.84 33.60
CA ALA A 98 -36.00 3.00 32.31
C ALA A 98 -35.20 3.89 31.34
N ILE A 99 -34.58 4.96 31.85
CA ILE A 99 -33.66 5.82 31.08
C ILE A 99 -32.41 5.04 30.66
N MET A 100 -31.81 4.26 31.57
CA MET A 100 -30.65 3.43 31.25
C MET A 100 -30.98 2.36 30.19
N ILE A 101 -32.14 1.70 30.28
CA ILE A 101 -32.61 0.73 29.29
C ILE A 101 -32.86 1.39 27.94
N THR A 102 -33.55 2.53 27.91
CA THR A 102 -33.81 3.25 26.64
C THR A 102 -32.52 3.74 25.99
N ILE A 103 -31.56 4.24 26.77
CA ILE A 103 -30.21 4.57 26.28
C ILE A 103 -29.51 3.32 25.74
N ALA A 104 -29.56 2.19 26.45
CA ALA A 104 -28.93 0.94 26.02
C ALA A 104 -29.55 0.40 24.72
N ILE A 105 -30.88 0.41 24.59
CA ILE A 105 -31.61 0.03 23.37
C ILE A 105 -31.28 0.98 22.21
N TYR A 106 -31.22 2.28 22.48
CA TYR A 106 -30.84 3.27 21.47
C TYR A 106 -29.39 3.05 21.00
N GLN A 107 -28.46 2.80 21.93
CA GLN A 107 -27.06 2.50 21.62
C GLN A 107 -26.93 1.18 20.84
N SER A 108 -27.66 0.12 21.21
CA SER A 108 -27.64 -1.16 20.50
C SER A 108 -28.24 -1.05 19.10
N TYR A 109 -29.33 -0.30 18.95
CA TYR A 109 -29.95 0.00 17.65
C TYR A 109 -28.99 0.79 16.74
N GLN A 110 -28.34 1.83 17.27
CA GLN A 110 -27.32 2.59 16.55
C GLN A 110 -26.13 1.70 16.15
N GLN A 111 -25.64 0.85 17.04
CA GLN A 111 -24.54 -0.09 16.75
C GLN A 111 -24.92 -1.11 15.68
N SER A 112 -26.13 -1.68 15.73
CA SER A 112 -26.64 -2.62 14.72
C SER A 112 -26.76 -1.96 13.35
N ARG A 113 -27.31 -0.74 13.29
CA ARG A 113 -27.41 0.03 12.04
C ARG A 113 -26.03 0.35 11.45
N GLN A 114 -25.07 0.72 12.29
CA GLN A 114 -23.69 0.96 11.87
C GLN A 114 -23.03 -0.33 11.32
N ASN A 115 -23.26 -1.48 11.96
CA ASN A 115 -22.75 -2.77 11.50
C ASN A 115 -23.39 -3.21 10.17
N HIS A 116 -24.67 -2.93 9.95
CA HIS A 116 -25.34 -3.24 8.69
C HIS A 116 -24.76 -2.39 7.55
N ILE A 117 -24.64 -1.07 7.73
CA ILE A 117 -24.01 -0.16 6.77
C ILE A 117 -22.58 -0.64 6.45
N ALA A 118 -21.79 -0.97 7.48
CA ALA A 118 -20.43 -1.46 7.33
C ALA A 118 -20.33 -2.70 6.44
N ASN A 119 -21.19 -3.69 6.71
CA ASN A 119 -21.19 -4.95 5.98
C ASN A 119 -21.64 -4.78 4.52
N THR A 120 -22.57 -3.86 4.27
CA THR A 120 -23.03 -3.54 2.91
C THR A 120 -21.92 -2.91 2.09
N ILE A 121 -21.25 -1.88 2.62
CA ILE A 121 -20.11 -1.21 1.96
C ILE A 121 -19.03 -2.24 1.60
N ARG A 122 -18.59 -3.03 2.58
CA ARG A 122 -17.54 -4.06 2.38
C ARG A 122 -17.92 -5.09 1.32
N ARG A 123 -19.17 -5.56 1.29
CA ARG A 123 -19.62 -6.57 0.32
C ARG A 123 -19.76 -6.01 -1.09
N ALA A 124 -20.26 -4.79 -1.21
CA ALA A 124 -20.38 -4.11 -2.51
C ALA A 124 -18.99 -3.91 -3.11
N HIS A 125 -18.06 -3.40 -2.30
CA HIS A 125 -16.66 -3.23 -2.65
C HIS A 125 -16.01 -4.51 -3.20
N GLN A 126 -16.14 -5.62 -2.46
CA GLN A 126 -15.58 -6.91 -2.85
C GLN A 126 -16.16 -7.43 -4.17
N ARG A 127 -17.48 -7.29 -4.37
CA ARG A 127 -18.16 -7.73 -5.61
C ARG A 127 -17.70 -6.94 -6.82
N GLN A 128 -17.52 -5.65 -6.66
CA GLN A 128 -17.07 -4.80 -7.73
C GLN A 128 -15.62 -5.07 -8.12
N SER A 129 -14.76 -5.31 -7.14
CA SER A 129 -13.38 -5.75 -7.36
C SER A 129 -13.30 -7.07 -8.13
N GLN A 130 -14.17 -8.03 -7.81
CA GLN A 130 -14.29 -9.26 -8.59
C GLN A 130 -14.74 -8.98 -10.02
N ARG A 131 -15.84 -8.24 -10.19
CA ARG A 131 -16.40 -7.93 -11.51
C ARG A 131 -15.37 -7.32 -12.46
N LEU A 132 -14.52 -6.42 -11.99
CA LEU A 132 -13.52 -5.77 -12.84
C LEU A 132 -12.34 -6.63 -13.22
N ARG A 133 -11.91 -7.50 -12.31
CA ARG A 133 -10.95 -8.55 -12.69
C ARG A 133 -11.56 -9.42 -13.78
N ASP A 134 -12.81 -9.83 -13.62
CA ASP A 134 -13.49 -10.66 -14.60
C ASP A 134 -13.64 -9.95 -15.95
N GLU A 135 -14.02 -8.67 -15.96
CA GLU A 135 -14.12 -7.85 -17.18
C GLU A 135 -12.76 -7.68 -17.87
N ALA A 136 -11.69 -7.38 -17.13
CA ALA A 136 -10.34 -7.26 -17.67
C ALA A 136 -9.83 -8.60 -18.23
N ILE A 137 -10.05 -9.70 -17.52
CA ILE A 137 -9.67 -11.05 -17.98
C ILE A 137 -10.44 -11.42 -19.25
N GLN A 138 -11.73 -11.09 -19.33
CA GLN A 138 -12.52 -11.28 -20.55
C GLN A 138 -11.96 -10.48 -21.74
N GLN A 139 -11.51 -9.24 -21.52
CA GLN A 139 -10.88 -8.43 -22.57
C GLN A 139 -9.55 -9.04 -23.04
N ILE A 140 -8.73 -9.53 -22.10
CA ILE A 140 -7.48 -10.26 -22.43
C ILE A 140 -7.81 -11.50 -23.28
N GLN A 141 -8.83 -12.28 -22.89
CA GLN A 141 -9.24 -13.49 -23.60
C GLN A 141 -9.87 -13.21 -24.97
N GLN A 142 -10.46 -12.03 -25.20
CA GLN A 142 -10.94 -11.63 -26.51
C GLN A 142 -9.77 -11.40 -27.49
N GLY A 143 -8.68 -10.78 -27.02
CA GLY A 143 -7.46 -10.58 -27.81
C GLY A 143 -6.61 -11.86 -27.93
N ASP A 144 -6.65 -12.72 -26.92
CA ASP A 144 -5.91 -13.97 -26.85
C ASP A 144 -6.79 -15.11 -26.30
N PRO A 145 -7.57 -15.80 -27.15
CA PRO A 145 -8.47 -16.88 -26.70
C PRO A 145 -7.76 -18.08 -26.05
N ALA A 146 -6.44 -18.18 -26.20
CA ALA A 146 -5.63 -19.22 -25.57
C ALA A 146 -5.14 -18.82 -24.17
N PHE A 147 -5.37 -17.58 -23.73
CA PHE A 147 -4.99 -17.12 -22.39
C PHE A 147 -5.82 -17.81 -21.31
N ASP A 148 -5.11 -18.40 -20.35
CA ASP A 148 -5.68 -19.03 -19.16
C ASP A 148 -4.99 -18.50 -17.91
N LEU A 149 -5.77 -17.92 -17.00
CA LEU A 149 -5.25 -17.28 -15.79
C LEU A 149 -4.59 -18.31 -14.86
N ASP A 150 -5.20 -19.49 -14.69
CA ASP A 150 -4.66 -20.53 -13.81
C ASP A 150 -3.33 -21.09 -14.33
N ALA A 151 -3.22 -21.27 -15.65
CA ALA A 151 -1.96 -21.63 -16.30
C ALA A 151 -0.92 -20.52 -16.09
N PHE A 152 -1.29 -19.25 -16.25
CA PHE A 152 -0.38 -18.14 -16.00
C PHE A 152 0.06 -18.06 -14.54
N SER A 153 -0.84 -18.24 -13.56
CA SER A 153 -0.50 -18.28 -12.14
C SER A 153 0.55 -19.34 -11.81
N LYS A 154 0.49 -20.52 -12.46
CA LYS A 154 1.52 -21.56 -12.34
C LYS A 154 2.85 -21.17 -12.98
N ARG A 155 2.83 -20.45 -14.11
CA ARG A 155 4.05 -19.88 -14.71
C ARG A 155 4.69 -18.86 -13.76
N SER A 156 3.89 -18.01 -13.13
CA SER A 156 4.36 -17.03 -12.15
C SER A 156 4.92 -17.68 -10.88
N GLU A 157 4.37 -18.82 -10.43
CA GLU A 157 4.97 -19.63 -9.36
C GLU A 157 6.39 -20.11 -9.73
N SER A 158 6.58 -20.59 -10.97
CA SER A 158 7.91 -20.97 -11.45
C SER A 158 8.86 -19.76 -11.53
N ALA A 159 8.40 -18.64 -12.06
CA ALA A 159 9.17 -17.39 -12.11
C ALA A 159 9.61 -16.94 -10.71
N PHE A 160 8.71 -17.07 -9.72
CA PHE A 160 9.00 -16.76 -8.31
C PHE A 160 10.17 -17.60 -7.80
N VAL A 161 10.09 -18.93 -7.92
CA VAL A 161 11.15 -19.82 -7.45
C VAL A 161 12.48 -19.54 -8.17
N GLN A 162 12.46 -19.37 -9.50
CA GLN A 162 13.67 -19.06 -10.28
C GLN A 162 14.36 -17.78 -9.81
N ILE A 163 13.60 -16.72 -9.48
CA ILE A 163 14.16 -15.46 -8.97
C ILE A 163 14.76 -15.65 -7.57
N GLN A 164 14.12 -16.40 -6.69
CA GLN A 164 14.67 -16.68 -5.36
C GLN A 164 15.96 -17.53 -5.42
N GLU A 165 16.03 -18.46 -6.36
CA GLU A 165 17.23 -19.24 -6.66
C GLU A 165 18.36 -18.36 -7.20
N ALA A 166 18.07 -17.51 -8.19
CA ALA A 166 18.99 -16.53 -8.75
C ALA A 166 19.53 -15.55 -7.68
N TRP A 167 18.65 -15.06 -6.80
CA TRP A 167 19.01 -14.23 -5.65
C TRP A 167 19.96 -14.96 -4.69
N THR A 168 19.65 -16.20 -4.32
CA THR A 168 20.49 -17.02 -3.44
C THR A 168 21.86 -17.32 -4.06
N GLN A 169 21.93 -17.48 -5.38
CA GLN A 169 23.17 -17.66 -6.13
C GLN A 169 23.95 -16.36 -6.33
N GLN A 170 23.34 -15.21 -6.03
CA GLN A 170 23.85 -13.87 -6.32
C GLN A 170 24.13 -13.66 -7.82
N ASP A 171 23.30 -14.24 -8.68
CA ASP A 171 23.36 -14.12 -10.13
C ASP A 171 21.95 -14.07 -10.74
N MET A 172 21.59 -12.93 -11.32
CA MET A 172 20.29 -12.70 -11.96
C MET A 172 20.26 -13.03 -13.45
N THR A 173 21.37 -13.47 -14.03
CA THR A 173 21.46 -13.82 -15.46
C THR A 173 20.41 -14.88 -15.87
N PRO A 174 20.14 -15.93 -15.08
CA PRO A 174 19.17 -16.97 -15.46
C PRO A 174 17.73 -16.45 -15.65
N VAL A 175 17.35 -15.39 -14.94
CA VAL A 175 15.99 -14.82 -14.97
C VAL A 175 15.86 -13.60 -15.88
N ARG A 176 16.97 -13.18 -16.51
CA ARG A 176 17.05 -11.96 -17.32
C ARG A 176 16.01 -11.90 -18.44
N ALA A 177 15.57 -13.06 -18.93
CA ALA A 177 14.64 -13.21 -20.05
C ALA A 177 13.26 -12.60 -19.81
N PHE A 178 12.81 -12.58 -18.56
CA PHE A 178 11.43 -12.26 -18.21
C PHE A 178 11.30 -11.16 -17.15
N ILE A 179 12.41 -10.52 -16.77
CA ILE A 179 12.39 -9.34 -15.89
C ILE A 179 12.73 -8.08 -16.66
N SER A 180 12.14 -6.96 -16.24
CA SER A 180 12.45 -5.65 -16.77
C SER A 180 13.86 -5.19 -16.37
N ASP A 181 14.35 -4.16 -17.05
CA ASP A 181 15.65 -3.56 -16.74
C ASP A 181 15.63 -2.86 -15.37
N GLY A 182 14.52 -2.26 -14.97
CA GLY A 182 14.35 -1.69 -13.63
C GLY A 182 14.52 -2.72 -12.51
N ILE A 183 13.94 -3.92 -12.65
CA ILE A 183 14.13 -5.03 -11.70
C ILE A 183 15.57 -5.53 -11.73
N PHE A 184 16.16 -5.67 -12.92
CA PHE A 184 17.53 -6.16 -13.05
C PHE A 184 18.54 -5.22 -12.37
N GLU A 185 18.46 -3.90 -12.64
CA GLU A 185 19.31 -2.88 -12.02
C GLU A 185 19.16 -2.87 -10.48
N ARG A 186 17.92 -3.01 -9.98
CA ARG A 186 17.66 -3.16 -8.54
C ARG A 186 18.44 -4.31 -7.94
N PHE A 187 18.26 -5.50 -8.50
CA PHE A 187 18.85 -6.71 -7.95
C PHE A 187 20.38 -6.69 -8.08
N GLN A 188 20.93 -6.22 -9.20
CA GLN A 188 22.39 -6.08 -9.36
C GLN A 188 23.00 -5.21 -8.26
N LEU A 189 22.42 -4.05 -7.96
CA LEU A 189 22.91 -3.20 -6.89
C LEU A 189 22.77 -3.85 -5.51
N GLN A 190 21.64 -4.49 -5.21
CA GLN A 190 21.42 -5.15 -3.92
C GLN A 190 22.37 -6.34 -3.72
N LEU A 191 22.66 -7.12 -4.77
CA LEU A 191 23.64 -8.19 -4.73
C LEU A 191 25.06 -7.66 -4.52
N ALA A 192 25.42 -6.57 -5.20
CA ALA A 192 26.71 -5.90 -4.98
C ALA A 192 26.87 -5.38 -3.53
N MET A 193 25.80 -4.86 -2.93
CA MET A 193 25.79 -4.47 -1.51
C MET A 193 26.06 -5.66 -0.58
N GLN A 194 25.43 -6.82 -0.83
CA GLN A 194 25.70 -8.04 -0.06
C GLN A 194 27.14 -8.51 -0.21
N GLN A 195 27.64 -8.54 -1.46
CA GLN A 195 29.02 -8.93 -1.76
C GLN A 195 30.04 -8.02 -1.07
N ALA A 196 29.81 -6.70 -1.05
CA ALA A 196 30.66 -5.75 -0.35
C ALA A 196 30.75 -6.00 1.16
N GLN A 197 29.67 -6.54 1.75
CA GLN A 197 29.63 -6.93 3.15
C GLN A 197 30.22 -8.33 3.42
N GLY A 198 30.63 -9.04 2.37
CA GLY A 198 31.04 -10.44 2.46
C GLY A 198 29.88 -11.34 2.91
N LEU A 199 28.66 -10.97 2.57
CA LEU A 199 27.43 -11.67 2.93
C LEU A 199 26.77 -12.27 1.69
N ARG A 200 26.05 -13.36 1.92
CA ARG A 200 25.12 -13.93 0.96
C ARG A 200 23.83 -14.30 1.66
N ASN A 201 22.73 -13.74 1.17
CA ASN A 201 21.41 -14.16 1.60
C ASN A 201 21.07 -15.53 0.98
N VAL A 202 20.48 -16.41 1.78
CA VAL A 202 20.15 -17.78 1.40
C VAL A 202 18.69 -18.02 1.71
N MET A 203 17.91 -18.30 0.67
CA MET A 203 16.52 -18.71 0.76
C MET A 203 16.45 -20.23 0.53
N GLN A 204 15.97 -20.97 1.53
CA GLN A 204 15.82 -22.42 1.47
C GLN A 204 14.39 -22.85 1.80
N GLN A 205 14.02 -24.08 1.41
CA GLN A 205 12.70 -24.65 1.69
C GLN A 205 11.55 -23.72 1.24
N ILE A 206 11.72 -23.10 0.07
CA ILE A 206 10.74 -22.16 -0.48
C ILE A 206 9.45 -22.96 -0.77
N GLN A 207 8.34 -22.48 -0.22
CA GLN A 207 7.01 -23.00 -0.44
C GLN A 207 6.11 -21.85 -0.87
N VAL A 208 5.56 -21.95 -2.09
CA VAL A 208 4.51 -21.03 -2.52
C VAL A 208 3.18 -21.55 -1.97
N LEU A 209 2.53 -20.73 -1.16
CA LEU A 209 1.31 -21.07 -0.42
C LEU A 209 0.05 -20.69 -1.21
N ASP A 210 0.08 -19.54 -1.88
CA ASP A 210 -1.01 -19.02 -2.70
C ASP A 210 -0.46 -18.10 -3.79
N VAL A 211 -1.03 -18.20 -5.00
CA VAL A 211 -0.86 -17.22 -6.07
C VAL A 211 -2.26 -16.82 -6.54
N SER A 212 -2.65 -15.58 -6.27
CA SER A 212 -3.99 -15.09 -6.56
C SER A 212 -3.97 -13.76 -7.29
N LEU A 213 -4.91 -13.58 -8.23
CA LEU A 213 -5.05 -12.33 -8.98
C LEU A 213 -5.64 -11.23 -8.07
N SER A 214 -4.84 -10.18 -7.85
CA SER A 214 -5.27 -9.01 -7.07
C SER A 214 -5.97 -7.99 -7.94
N ALA A 215 -5.42 -7.74 -9.12
CA ALA A 215 -5.99 -6.86 -10.11
C ALA A 215 -5.52 -7.24 -11.53
N ALA A 216 -6.35 -6.91 -12.51
CA ALA A 216 -6.04 -7.03 -13.92
C ALA A 216 -6.46 -5.74 -14.63
N ILE A 217 -5.63 -5.30 -15.57
CA ILE A 217 -5.88 -4.10 -16.38
C ILE A 217 -5.63 -4.50 -17.83
N ALA A 218 -6.62 -4.29 -18.69
CA ALA A 218 -6.48 -4.45 -20.12
C ALA A 218 -6.64 -3.09 -20.77
N THR A 219 -5.62 -2.65 -21.50
CA THR A 219 -5.61 -1.40 -22.26
C THR A 219 -5.38 -1.71 -23.73
N GLU A 220 -5.48 -0.70 -24.60
CA GLU A 220 -5.18 -0.88 -26.02
C GLU A 220 -3.72 -1.31 -26.29
N GLN A 221 -2.78 -0.95 -25.40
CA GLN A 221 -1.35 -1.23 -25.58
C GLN A 221 -0.90 -2.48 -24.81
N PHE A 222 -1.34 -2.65 -23.56
CA PHE A 222 -0.86 -3.68 -22.65
C PHE A 222 -1.99 -4.36 -21.86
N ASP A 223 -1.82 -5.67 -21.68
CA ASP A 223 -2.42 -6.45 -20.61
C ASP A 223 -1.49 -6.41 -19.39
N THR A 224 -2.04 -6.15 -18.21
CA THR A 224 -1.31 -6.12 -16.94
C THR A 224 -2.00 -6.99 -15.91
N LEU A 225 -1.24 -7.86 -15.26
CA LEU A 225 -1.70 -8.74 -14.19
C LEU A 225 -0.90 -8.49 -12.93
N HIS A 226 -1.62 -8.19 -11.84
CA HIS A 226 -1.05 -8.01 -10.52
C HIS A 226 -1.37 -9.23 -9.67
N LEU A 227 -0.35 -10.04 -9.39
CA LEU A 227 -0.48 -11.28 -8.65
C LEU A 227 0.00 -11.10 -7.22
N ARG A 228 -0.82 -11.52 -6.26
CA ARG A 228 -0.42 -11.69 -4.87
C ARG A 228 0.20 -13.07 -4.73
N ILE A 229 1.45 -13.11 -4.33
CA ILE A 229 2.20 -14.34 -4.06
C ILE A 229 2.43 -14.41 -2.55
N GLN A 230 1.80 -15.40 -1.91
CA GLN A 230 2.07 -15.72 -0.52
C GLN A 230 3.03 -16.91 -0.47
N ALA A 231 4.15 -16.75 0.22
CA ALA A 231 5.19 -17.77 0.29
C ALA A 231 5.72 -17.94 1.71
N SER A 232 6.39 -19.06 1.94
CA SER A 232 7.21 -19.30 3.11
C SER A 232 8.61 -19.75 2.70
N ALA A 233 9.63 -19.28 3.40
CA ALA A 233 11.00 -19.74 3.18
C ALA A 233 11.79 -19.67 4.49
N LEU A 234 12.80 -20.54 4.60
CA LEU A 234 13.89 -20.39 5.55
C LEU A 234 14.86 -19.34 5.01
N ASP A 235 14.79 -18.13 5.56
CA ASP A 235 15.64 -17.00 5.19
C ASP A 235 16.77 -16.84 6.23
N TYR A 236 18.02 -16.78 5.75
CA TYR A 236 19.18 -16.47 6.57
C TYR A 236 20.31 -15.84 5.77
N GLN A 237 21.30 -15.31 6.47
CA GLN A 237 22.51 -14.81 5.84
C GLN A 237 23.69 -15.70 6.22
N ILE A 238 24.64 -15.87 5.30
CA ILE A 238 25.93 -16.50 5.58
C ILE A 238 27.07 -15.53 5.30
N TYR A 239 28.16 -15.69 6.04
CA TYR A 239 29.43 -15.06 5.68
C TYR A 239 30.07 -15.82 4.53
N VAL A 240 30.36 -15.14 3.42
CA VAL A 240 30.97 -15.76 2.22
C VAL A 240 32.34 -16.37 2.55
N LYS A 241 33.11 -15.74 3.44
CA LYS A 241 34.48 -16.16 3.79
C LYS A 241 34.59 -17.58 4.37
N ASN A 242 33.59 -18.05 5.09
CA ASN A 242 33.66 -19.31 5.85
C ASN A 242 32.36 -20.12 5.83
N GLY A 243 31.32 -19.64 5.14
CA GLY A 243 30.01 -20.29 5.03
C GLY A 243 29.21 -20.32 6.33
N GLN A 244 29.66 -19.66 7.40
CA GLN A 244 28.95 -19.67 8.67
C GLN A 244 27.69 -18.79 8.59
N ILE A 245 26.62 -19.28 9.22
CA ILE A 245 25.37 -18.53 9.37
C ILE A 245 25.60 -17.31 10.25
N VAL A 246 25.09 -16.17 9.82
CA VAL A 246 25.04 -14.94 10.62
C VAL A 246 24.07 -15.18 11.79
N PRO A 247 24.52 -15.11 13.05
CA PRO A 247 23.69 -15.43 14.21
C PRO A 247 22.37 -14.65 14.24
N GLY A 248 21.27 -15.33 14.55
CA GLY A 248 19.95 -14.71 14.69
C GLY A 248 19.22 -14.42 13.37
N THR A 249 19.81 -14.74 12.22
CA THR A 249 19.13 -14.54 10.92
C THR A 249 18.24 -15.71 10.54
N GLN A 250 18.59 -16.94 10.94
CA GLN A 250 17.90 -18.16 10.52
C GLN A 250 16.50 -18.32 11.10
N ARG A 251 15.50 -18.12 10.25
CA ARG A 251 14.09 -18.21 10.62
C ARG A 251 13.23 -18.59 9.42
N VAL A 252 12.19 -19.38 9.68
CA VAL A 252 11.14 -19.61 8.69
C VAL A 252 10.22 -18.41 8.72
N GLU A 253 10.09 -17.73 7.60
CA GLU A 253 9.18 -16.59 7.45
C GLU A 253 8.07 -16.94 6.49
N GLN A 254 6.88 -16.38 6.76
CA GLN A 254 5.81 -16.26 5.78
C GLN A 254 5.72 -14.80 5.38
N PHE A 255 5.66 -14.56 4.08
CA PHE A 255 5.62 -13.21 3.51
C PHE A 255 4.73 -13.18 2.28
N VAL A 256 4.38 -11.96 1.87
CA VAL A 256 3.48 -11.68 0.75
C VAL A 256 4.13 -10.62 -0.12
N GLU A 257 4.18 -10.88 -1.42
CA GLU A 257 4.63 -9.94 -2.44
C GLU A 257 3.56 -9.78 -3.50
N PHE A 258 3.54 -8.60 -4.13
CA PHE A 258 2.71 -8.31 -5.29
C PHE A 258 3.61 -8.13 -6.50
N TRP A 259 3.35 -8.94 -7.53
CA TRP A 259 4.15 -9.03 -8.74
C TRP A 259 3.31 -8.53 -9.93
N SER A 260 3.78 -7.48 -10.60
CA SER A 260 3.13 -6.90 -11.77
C SER A 260 3.77 -7.43 -13.05
N PHE A 261 2.99 -8.18 -13.82
CA PHE A 261 3.39 -8.69 -15.13
C PHE A 261 2.69 -7.92 -16.24
N HIS A 262 3.43 -7.58 -17.29
CA HIS A 262 2.90 -6.88 -18.46
C HIS A 262 3.15 -7.68 -19.73
N ARG A 263 2.20 -7.62 -20.65
CA ARG A 263 2.29 -8.19 -22.00
C ARG A 263 1.57 -7.26 -22.97
N ARG A 264 2.05 -7.13 -24.21
CA ARG A 264 1.34 -6.38 -25.25
C ARG A 264 -0.06 -6.95 -25.45
N HIS A 265 -1.07 -6.08 -25.50
CA HIS A 265 -2.45 -6.50 -25.69
C HIS A 265 -2.60 -7.28 -27.01
N GLY A 266 -3.33 -8.40 -26.96
CA GLY A 266 -3.52 -9.29 -28.10
C GLY A 266 -2.30 -10.15 -28.50
N ALA A 267 -1.19 -10.09 -27.74
CA ALA A 267 -0.08 -11.01 -27.97
C ALA A 267 -0.51 -12.46 -27.65
N PRO A 268 -0.35 -13.42 -28.58
CA PRO A 268 -0.89 -14.76 -28.42
C PRO A 268 -0.14 -15.57 -27.37
N THR A 269 -0.87 -16.29 -26.51
CA THR A 269 -0.29 -17.25 -25.56
C THR A 269 0.45 -18.35 -26.32
N ARG A 270 1.68 -18.65 -25.89
CA ARG A 270 2.55 -19.63 -26.57
C ARG A 270 2.38 -21.02 -25.99
N THR A 271 2.10 -22.01 -26.85
CA THR A 271 1.89 -23.41 -26.44
C THR A 271 3.17 -24.18 -26.16
N ARG A 272 4.34 -23.67 -26.56
CA ARG A 272 5.65 -24.35 -26.41
C ARG A 272 6.48 -23.83 -25.23
N GLY A 273 5.89 -23.02 -24.35
CA GLY A 273 6.59 -22.24 -23.32
C GLY A 273 7.08 -20.90 -23.86
N GLY A 274 7.54 -20.03 -22.97
CA GLY A 274 8.07 -18.70 -23.26
C GLY A 274 9.27 -18.36 -22.39
N SER A 275 9.45 -17.07 -22.11
CA SER A 275 10.69 -16.55 -21.51
C SER A 275 10.95 -17.14 -20.11
N ILE A 276 9.89 -17.37 -19.32
CA ILE A 276 9.97 -17.99 -17.98
C ILE A 276 10.43 -19.46 -18.06
N GLU A 277 10.04 -20.18 -19.11
CA GLU A 277 10.43 -21.57 -19.35
C GLU A 277 11.76 -21.70 -20.10
N GLY A 278 12.52 -20.60 -20.24
CA GLY A 278 13.82 -20.58 -20.91
C GLY A 278 13.74 -20.74 -22.43
N ARG A 279 12.62 -20.35 -23.06
CA ARG A 279 12.42 -20.41 -24.51
C ARG A 279 12.06 -19.06 -25.10
N CYS A 280 12.53 -18.79 -26.31
CA CYS A 280 12.19 -17.57 -27.00
C CYS A 280 10.70 -17.57 -27.33
N PRO A 281 9.91 -16.59 -26.86
CA PRO A 281 8.49 -16.55 -27.12
C PRO A 281 8.15 -16.21 -28.58
N SER A 282 9.12 -15.73 -29.36
CA SER A 282 8.97 -15.46 -30.79
C SER A 282 9.19 -16.70 -31.67
N CYS A 283 10.30 -17.44 -31.47
CA CYS A 283 10.69 -18.57 -32.34
C CYS A 283 10.73 -19.95 -31.66
N GLY A 284 10.68 -20.02 -30.34
CA GLY A 284 10.71 -21.26 -29.56
C GLY A 284 12.10 -21.85 -29.28
N SER A 285 13.18 -21.24 -29.79
CA SER A 285 14.56 -21.65 -29.49
C SER A 285 14.87 -21.53 -27.99
N PRO A 286 15.68 -22.42 -27.41
CA PRO A 286 16.21 -22.25 -26.05
C PRO A 286 16.92 -20.90 -25.91
N LEU A 287 16.72 -20.22 -24.77
CA LEU A 287 17.36 -18.95 -24.47
C LEU A 287 18.65 -19.17 -23.69
N ASN A 288 19.76 -18.66 -24.23
CA ASN A 288 21.01 -18.47 -23.53
C ASN A 288 21.29 -16.96 -23.49
N ILE A 289 20.80 -16.27 -22.45
CA ILE A 289 20.89 -14.81 -22.42
C ILE A 289 22.22 -14.40 -21.80
N VAL A 290 23.11 -13.88 -22.63
CA VAL A 290 24.44 -13.43 -22.21
C VAL A 290 24.50 -11.92 -22.00
N ASP A 291 23.88 -11.10 -22.86
CA ASP A 291 24.04 -9.62 -22.77
C ASP A 291 22.80 -8.78 -23.17
N LYS A 292 22.25 -8.96 -24.38
CA LYS A 292 21.27 -8.00 -24.97
C LYS A 292 19.79 -8.35 -24.78
N VAL A 293 19.46 -9.36 -23.96
CA VAL A 293 18.08 -9.89 -23.86
C VAL A 293 17.45 -10.16 -25.24
N GLN A 294 18.28 -10.52 -26.20
CA GLN A 294 17.89 -10.86 -27.56
C GLN A 294 18.05 -12.36 -27.74
N CYS A 295 17.13 -12.96 -28.47
CA CYS A 295 17.26 -14.35 -28.88
C CYS A 295 18.33 -14.48 -29.97
N ASP A 296 19.30 -15.37 -29.80
CA ASP A 296 20.36 -15.61 -30.79
C ASP A 296 19.82 -16.13 -32.15
N ALA A 297 18.68 -16.81 -32.13
CA ALA A 297 18.11 -17.44 -33.33
C ALA A 297 17.27 -16.49 -34.19
N CYS A 298 16.52 -15.57 -33.57
CA CYS A 298 15.60 -14.68 -34.30
C CYS A 298 15.77 -13.19 -33.97
N SER A 299 16.72 -12.84 -33.11
CA SER A 299 17.02 -11.48 -32.65
C SER A 299 15.85 -10.75 -31.96
N ALA A 300 14.79 -11.47 -31.60
CA ALA A 300 13.66 -10.91 -30.86
C ALA A 300 14.12 -10.47 -29.46
N TRP A 301 13.70 -9.29 -29.05
CA TRP A 301 13.84 -8.79 -27.68
C TRP A 301 12.89 -9.57 -26.78
N VAL A 302 13.42 -10.40 -25.89
CA VAL A 302 12.58 -11.36 -25.16
C VAL A 302 11.93 -10.77 -23.91
N ASN A 303 12.46 -9.66 -23.39
CA ASN A 303 11.87 -8.90 -22.29
C ASN A 303 11.13 -7.64 -22.75
N SER A 304 10.77 -7.50 -24.03
CA SER A 304 10.04 -6.31 -24.53
C SER A 304 8.55 -6.30 -24.21
N ALA A 305 8.02 -7.39 -23.64
CA ALA A 305 6.60 -7.69 -23.49
C ALA A 305 5.82 -7.85 -24.81
N GLU A 306 6.48 -7.77 -25.97
CA GLU A 306 5.84 -7.94 -27.29
C GLU A 306 5.36 -9.38 -27.54
N HIS A 307 5.98 -10.36 -26.89
CA HIS A 307 5.80 -11.77 -27.22
C HIS A 307 5.38 -12.65 -26.04
N ASP A 308 5.64 -12.22 -24.81
CA ASP A 308 5.31 -12.93 -23.56
C ASP A 308 5.27 -11.94 -22.40
N TRP A 309 4.84 -12.43 -21.23
CA TRP A 309 4.75 -11.66 -20.00
C TRP A 309 6.14 -11.30 -19.44
N VAL A 310 6.29 -10.04 -19.02
CA VAL A 310 7.49 -9.50 -18.38
C VAL A 310 7.13 -9.02 -16.99
N LEU A 311 7.88 -9.46 -15.99
CA LEU A 311 7.80 -8.95 -14.62
C LEU A 311 8.49 -7.59 -14.56
N ALA A 312 7.75 -6.54 -14.22
CA ALA A 312 8.28 -5.18 -14.14
C ALA A 312 8.25 -4.60 -12.73
N GLU A 313 7.42 -5.14 -11.84
CA GLU A 313 7.34 -4.67 -10.45
C GLU A 313 7.27 -5.83 -9.46
N ILE A 314 7.97 -5.67 -8.34
CA ILE A 314 7.86 -6.51 -7.15
C ILE A 314 7.74 -5.57 -5.96
N THR A 315 6.58 -5.58 -5.33
CA THR A 315 6.25 -4.73 -4.18
C THR A 315 5.86 -5.57 -2.98
N GLN A 316 6.09 -5.04 -1.79
CA GLN A 316 5.66 -5.68 -0.55
C GLN A 316 4.17 -5.39 -0.30
N GLU A 317 3.48 -6.29 0.41
CA GLU A 317 2.04 -6.15 0.72
C GLU A 317 1.64 -4.79 1.31
N SER A 318 2.54 -4.16 2.05
CA SER A 318 2.34 -2.87 2.70
C SER A 318 2.52 -1.65 1.80
N GLU A 319 3.29 -1.78 0.73
CA GLU A 319 3.52 -0.71 -0.25
C GLU A 319 2.61 -0.87 -1.47
N TRP A 320 1.97 -2.05 -1.62
CA TRP A 320 1.08 -2.34 -2.72
C TRP A 320 -0.15 -1.42 -2.72
N ASN A 321 -0.29 -0.68 -3.82
CA ASN A 321 -1.48 0.08 -4.16
C ASN A 321 -1.93 -0.32 -5.57
N LEU A 322 -3.23 -0.18 -5.84
CA LEU A 322 -3.71 -0.40 -7.19
C LEU A 322 -3.17 0.72 -8.10
N PRO A 323 -2.49 0.41 -9.21
CA PRO A 323 -2.06 1.44 -10.16
C PRO A 323 -3.25 2.23 -10.69
N GLY A 324 -3.06 3.54 -10.89
CA GLY A 324 -4.04 4.40 -11.54
C GLY A 324 -4.19 4.10 -13.03
N ASP A 325 -5.18 4.71 -13.69
CA ASP A 325 -5.28 4.65 -15.16
C ASP A 325 -4.50 5.77 -15.82
N ASP A 326 -3.61 5.33 -16.71
CA ASP A 326 -2.83 6.10 -17.65
C ASP A 326 -3.60 7.23 -18.36
N GLN A 327 -4.87 7.01 -18.74
CA GLN A 327 -5.64 7.99 -19.53
C GLN A 327 -6.08 9.20 -18.68
N SER A 328 -6.30 9.00 -17.39
CA SER A 328 -6.73 10.05 -16.46
C SER A 328 -5.61 11.03 -16.11
N THR A 329 -4.36 10.70 -16.44
CA THR A 329 -3.17 11.46 -16.07
C THR A 329 -3.02 12.74 -16.91
N PRO A 330 -3.17 13.97 -16.36
CA PRO A 330 -2.82 15.24 -16.97
C PRO A 330 -1.64 15.21 -17.95
N GLY A 331 -1.96 15.58 -19.19
CA GLY A 331 -1.01 15.71 -20.29
C GLY A 331 -0.71 14.41 -21.03
N VAL A 332 -1.07 13.23 -20.51
CA VAL A 332 -0.86 11.96 -21.22
C VAL A 332 -1.64 11.91 -22.53
N ALA A 333 -2.92 12.31 -22.54
CA ALA A 333 -3.72 12.36 -23.77
C ALA A 333 -3.09 13.28 -24.83
N THR A 334 -2.59 14.45 -24.43
CA THR A 334 -1.90 15.40 -25.32
C THR A 334 -0.61 14.80 -25.87
N LEU A 335 0.17 14.11 -25.04
CA LEU A 335 1.41 13.48 -25.46
C LEU A 335 1.14 12.29 -26.39
N ARG A 336 0.15 11.45 -26.09
CA ARG A 336 -0.26 10.30 -26.91
C ARG A 336 -0.73 10.71 -28.30
N ALA A 337 -1.30 11.90 -28.46
CA ALA A 337 -1.65 12.43 -29.78
C ALA A 337 -0.42 12.68 -30.68
N GLN A 338 0.76 12.90 -30.09
CA GLN A 338 2.04 13.09 -30.79
C GLN A 338 2.86 11.80 -30.85
N ASP A 339 2.78 10.99 -29.79
CA ASP A 339 3.47 9.71 -29.61
C ASP A 339 2.46 8.62 -29.25
N PRO A 340 1.79 8.00 -30.26
CA PRO A 340 0.77 6.99 -30.03
C PRO A 340 1.26 5.76 -29.26
N ASP A 341 2.57 5.53 -29.24
CA ASP A 341 3.22 4.42 -28.56
C ASP A 341 3.66 4.76 -27.12
N PHE A 342 3.39 5.99 -26.65
CA PHE A 342 3.66 6.38 -25.26
C PHE A 342 2.89 5.47 -24.29
N SER A 343 3.64 4.84 -23.39
CA SER A 343 3.17 3.91 -22.37
C SER A 343 3.74 4.27 -21.01
N LEU A 344 2.94 4.15 -19.95
CA LEU A 344 3.38 4.40 -18.58
C LEU A 344 4.44 3.37 -18.16
N GLN A 345 4.27 2.12 -18.59
CA GLN A 345 5.18 1.02 -18.27
C GLN A 345 6.62 1.31 -18.68
N HIS A 346 6.81 1.92 -19.86
CA HIS A 346 8.14 2.33 -20.31
C HIS A 346 8.73 3.43 -19.43
N LEU A 347 7.92 4.42 -19.07
CA LEU A 347 8.36 5.56 -18.27
C LEU A 347 8.67 5.14 -16.82
N GLU A 348 7.88 4.26 -16.23
CA GLU A 348 8.05 3.72 -14.88
C GLU A 348 9.29 2.83 -14.78
N ASP A 349 9.52 1.94 -15.75
CA ASP A 349 10.74 1.13 -15.82
C ASP A 349 11.98 2.02 -16.01
N ARG A 350 11.92 2.99 -16.94
CA ARG A 350 13.01 3.95 -17.18
C ARG A 350 13.32 4.79 -15.94
N THR A 351 12.30 5.22 -15.22
CA THR A 351 12.45 5.95 -13.95
C THR A 351 13.06 5.07 -12.86
N SER A 352 12.69 3.79 -12.81
CA SER A 352 13.29 2.82 -11.91
C SER A 352 14.78 2.64 -12.19
N VAL A 353 15.17 2.49 -13.46
CA VAL A 353 16.59 2.45 -13.86
C VAL A 353 17.33 3.70 -13.41
N MET A 354 16.74 4.89 -13.60
CA MET A 354 17.34 6.16 -13.13
C MET A 354 17.57 6.17 -11.62
N PHE A 355 16.58 5.72 -10.84
CA PHE A 355 16.69 5.62 -9.38
C PHE A 355 17.85 4.69 -8.97
N TRP A 356 17.91 3.48 -9.53
CA TRP A 356 18.94 2.50 -9.16
C TRP A 356 20.33 2.94 -9.58
N ARG A 357 20.47 3.62 -10.72
CA ARG A 357 21.75 4.19 -11.20
C ARG A 357 22.25 5.32 -10.31
N LEU A 358 21.37 6.16 -9.79
CA LEU A 358 21.73 7.16 -8.76
C LEU A 358 22.22 6.48 -7.47
N ARG A 359 21.49 5.47 -6.97
CA ARG A 359 21.89 4.71 -5.78
C ARG A 359 23.22 3.97 -5.99
N ALA A 360 23.47 3.47 -7.20
CA ALA A 360 24.74 2.86 -7.57
C ALA A 360 25.89 3.88 -7.55
N ALA A 361 25.68 5.09 -8.08
CA ALA A 361 26.70 6.14 -8.02
C ALA A 361 27.09 6.52 -6.59
N GLU A 362 26.11 6.58 -5.68
CA GLU A 362 26.34 6.82 -4.25
C GLU A 362 27.09 5.65 -3.58
N PHE A 363 26.66 4.41 -3.85
CA PHE A 363 27.27 3.20 -3.30
C PHE A 363 28.71 3.02 -3.76
N TYR A 364 28.96 3.06 -5.07
CA TYR A 364 30.31 2.91 -5.64
C TYR A 364 31.16 4.18 -5.53
N ARG A 365 30.57 5.29 -5.09
CA ARG A 365 31.20 6.61 -4.96
C ARG A 365 31.77 7.15 -6.26
N GLU A 366 31.05 6.92 -7.35
CA GLU A 366 31.48 7.26 -8.70
C GLU A 366 30.28 7.74 -9.53
N LEU A 367 30.30 9.01 -9.94
CA LEU A 367 29.20 9.64 -10.70
C LEU A 367 28.90 8.91 -12.02
N GLY A 368 29.91 8.27 -12.62
CA GLY A 368 29.80 7.53 -13.88
C GLY A 368 28.72 6.45 -13.90
N TYR A 369 28.32 5.89 -12.75
CA TYR A 369 27.19 4.96 -12.71
C TYR A 369 25.85 5.64 -13.03
N ALA A 370 25.69 6.92 -12.73
CA ALA A 370 24.48 7.70 -13.03
C ALA A 370 24.58 8.45 -14.37
N GLU A 371 25.79 8.77 -14.85
CA GLU A 371 25.99 9.62 -16.03
C GLU A 371 25.16 9.23 -17.28
N PRO A 372 25.00 7.94 -17.64
CA PRO A 372 24.20 7.53 -18.81
C PRO A 372 22.71 7.89 -18.75
N VAL A 373 22.19 8.27 -17.59
CA VAL A 373 20.78 8.64 -17.41
C VAL A 373 20.57 10.12 -17.12
N LEU A 374 21.64 10.88 -16.86
CA LEU A 374 21.55 12.30 -16.50
C LEU A 374 21.48 13.19 -17.74
N ALA A 375 20.58 14.17 -17.76
CA ALA A 375 20.54 15.14 -18.85
C ALA A 375 21.79 16.01 -18.87
N ASP A 376 22.24 16.49 -20.03
CA ASP A 376 23.44 17.36 -20.13
C ASP A 376 23.34 18.61 -19.24
N ASP A 377 22.16 19.20 -19.11
CA ASP A 377 21.88 20.42 -18.36
C ASP A 377 21.47 20.17 -16.88
N ALA A 378 21.50 18.92 -16.42
CA ALA A 378 21.21 18.53 -15.03
C ALA A 378 22.32 18.93 -14.03
N THR A 379 22.91 20.12 -14.18
CA THR A 379 24.07 20.61 -13.41
C THR A 379 23.81 20.58 -11.90
N GLN A 380 22.66 21.07 -11.46
CA GLN A 380 22.31 21.10 -10.04
C GLN A 380 22.19 19.70 -9.44
N LEU A 381 21.61 18.75 -10.20
CA LEU A 381 21.51 17.37 -9.76
C LEU A 381 22.90 16.73 -9.66
N ARG A 382 23.75 16.91 -10.68
CA ARG A 382 25.15 16.44 -10.65
C ARG A 382 25.90 16.99 -9.43
N GLU A 383 25.76 18.28 -9.13
CA GLU A 383 26.39 18.89 -7.95
C GLU A 383 25.89 18.26 -6.64
N ARG A 384 24.58 18.05 -6.47
CA ARG A 384 24.03 17.41 -5.26
C ARG A 384 24.47 15.95 -5.12
N VAL A 385 24.53 15.20 -6.21
CA VAL A 385 25.05 13.82 -6.21
C VAL A 385 26.54 13.85 -5.85
N GLN A 386 27.35 14.68 -6.52
CA GLN A 386 28.77 14.81 -6.24
C GLN A 386 29.06 15.22 -4.78
N GLN A 387 28.25 16.10 -4.21
CA GLN A 387 28.32 16.45 -2.79
C GLN A 387 28.07 15.22 -1.90
N THR A 388 27.03 14.43 -2.20
CA THR A 388 26.71 13.19 -1.47
C THR A 388 27.88 12.20 -1.52
N LEU A 389 28.52 12.05 -2.68
CA LEU A 389 29.71 11.23 -2.90
C LEU A 389 30.92 11.73 -2.08
N ASN A 390 31.14 13.04 -2.04
CA ASN A 390 32.20 13.68 -1.26
C ASN A 390 32.00 13.49 0.24
N GLU A 391 30.74 13.58 0.70
CA GLU A 391 30.36 13.33 2.10
C GLU A 391 30.42 11.86 2.51
N GLN A 392 30.63 10.96 1.54
CA GLN A 392 30.67 9.50 1.69
C GLN A 392 29.35 8.92 2.18
N ASN A 393 28.24 9.58 1.85
CA ASN A 393 26.91 9.12 2.20
C ASN A 393 26.38 8.17 1.12
N TYR A 394 25.75 7.07 1.53
CA TYR A 394 25.05 6.17 0.62
C TYR A 394 23.85 5.54 1.33
N PHE A 395 22.95 4.94 0.57
CA PHE A 395 21.81 4.21 1.11
C PHE A 395 22.07 2.71 1.13
N HIS A 396 21.85 2.11 2.30
CA HIS A 396 21.85 0.68 2.52
C HIS A 396 20.42 0.15 2.50
N GLU A 397 20.23 -1.03 1.90
CA GLU A 397 18.93 -1.69 1.68
C GLU A 397 17.82 -0.75 1.14
N PRO A 398 18.09 0.03 0.07
CA PRO A 398 17.03 0.75 -0.62
C PRO A 398 15.96 -0.21 -1.13
N ALA A 399 14.69 0.15 -0.94
CA ALA A 399 13.52 -0.58 -1.42
C ALA A 399 12.49 0.41 -1.98
N VAL A 400 12.18 0.29 -3.27
CA VAL A 400 11.15 1.09 -3.94
C VAL A 400 9.78 0.46 -3.67
N GLY A 401 8.85 1.29 -3.21
CA GLY A 401 7.46 0.89 -2.94
C GLY A 401 6.48 1.37 -4.00
N LEU A 402 6.74 2.52 -4.63
CA LEU A 402 5.87 3.11 -5.66
C LEU A 402 6.71 3.86 -6.70
N VAL A 403 6.34 3.72 -7.96
CA VAL A 403 6.74 4.59 -9.07
C VAL A 403 5.45 4.96 -9.80
N ASP A 404 5.12 6.25 -9.87
CA ASP A 404 3.80 6.67 -10.36
C ASP A 404 3.87 7.99 -11.13
N LEU A 405 3.23 8.06 -12.29
CA LEU A 405 3.29 9.23 -13.17
C LEU A 405 2.35 10.33 -12.66
N LEU A 406 2.92 11.46 -12.23
CA LEU A 406 2.17 12.59 -11.69
C LEU A 406 1.69 13.60 -12.72
N ARG A 407 2.26 13.64 -13.92
CA ARG A 407 1.82 14.43 -15.10
C ARG A 407 2.88 14.43 -16.17
N VAL A 408 2.46 14.82 -17.36
CA VAL A 408 3.33 15.10 -18.50
C VAL A 408 3.06 16.50 -19.03
N GLU A 409 4.12 17.21 -19.40
CA GLU A 409 4.05 18.50 -20.07
C GLU A 409 4.63 18.34 -21.47
N HIS A 410 3.77 18.48 -22.48
CA HIS A 410 4.25 18.61 -23.86
C HIS A 410 4.70 20.04 -24.10
N GLY A 411 5.94 20.23 -24.56
CA GLY A 411 6.52 21.57 -24.70
C GLY A 411 7.79 21.57 -25.55
N LYS A 412 8.24 22.75 -25.98
CA LYS A 412 9.53 22.94 -26.66
C LYS A 412 10.55 23.57 -25.71
N PRO A 413 11.82 23.14 -25.72
CA PRO A 413 12.41 22.12 -26.60
C PRO A 413 12.23 20.67 -26.12
N LEU A 414 11.67 20.46 -24.93
CA LEU A 414 11.53 19.15 -24.30
C LEU A 414 10.10 18.89 -23.85
N ASP A 415 9.65 17.66 -24.05
CA ASP A 415 8.57 17.08 -23.26
C ASP A 415 9.11 16.74 -21.87
N ARG A 416 8.29 16.94 -20.83
CA ARG A 416 8.68 16.68 -19.44
C ARG A 416 7.72 15.72 -18.77
N ALA A 417 8.24 14.79 -17.99
CA ALA A 417 7.44 13.93 -17.14
C ALA A 417 7.83 14.10 -15.68
N PHE A 418 6.85 14.04 -14.80
CA PHE A 418 7.05 14.16 -13.36
C PHE A 418 6.61 12.85 -12.74
N VAL A 419 7.55 12.06 -12.25
CA VAL A 419 7.29 10.72 -11.73
C VAL A 419 7.56 10.69 -10.24
N LYS A 420 6.56 10.35 -9.44
CA LYS A 420 6.67 10.17 -8.00
C LYS A 420 7.37 8.84 -7.74
N ILE A 421 8.43 8.87 -6.94
CA ILE A 421 9.02 7.66 -6.37
C ILE A 421 8.87 7.71 -4.87
N ARG A 422 8.30 6.63 -4.31
CA ARG A 422 8.28 6.38 -2.88
C ARG A 422 9.17 5.18 -2.59
N TRP A 423 10.09 5.35 -1.66
CA TRP A 423 11.05 4.30 -1.35
C TRP A 423 11.50 4.40 0.10
N SER A 424 12.12 3.34 0.62
CA SER A 424 12.71 3.32 1.95
C SER A 424 14.16 2.92 1.91
N GLY A 425 14.96 3.39 2.86
CA GLY A 425 16.37 3.05 2.94
C GLY A 425 17.00 3.51 4.24
N THR A 426 18.19 2.99 4.55
CA THR A 426 18.97 3.36 5.72
C THR A 426 20.19 4.15 5.28
N ARG A 427 20.37 5.37 5.78
CA ARG A 427 21.54 6.19 5.39
C ARG A 427 22.78 5.71 6.13
N HIS A 428 23.81 5.34 5.39
CA HIS A 428 25.13 4.95 5.88
C HIS A 428 26.17 5.99 5.48
N LYS A 429 27.28 6.03 6.19
CA LYS A 429 28.47 6.82 5.83
C LYS A 429 29.74 6.00 5.90
N GLY A 430 30.63 6.17 4.93
CA GLY A 430 31.94 5.53 4.86
C GLY A 430 32.06 4.60 3.66
N ASP A 431 32.99 3.66 3.74
CA ASP A 431 33.25 2.69 2.67
C ASP A 431 32.31 1.49 2.79
N PRO A 432 31.50 1.16 1.76
CA PRO A 432 30.67 -0.03 1.77
C PRO A 432 31.45 -1.34 1.90
N ASN A 433 32.69 -1.41 1.41
CA ASN A 433 33.56 -2.59 1.51
C ASN A 433 34.44 -2.58 2.79
N GLY A 434 34.31 -1.54 3.61
CA GLY A 434 35.24 -1.26 4.70
C GLY A 434 34.53 -0.76 5.95
N ARG A 435 35.14 0.23 6.60
CA ARG A 435 34.54 0.85 7.79
C ARG A 435 33.43 1.79 7.34
N ASN A 436 32.21 1.49 7.78
CA ASN A 436 31.06 2.37 7.67
C ASN A 436 30.31 2.49 8.99
N SER A 437 29.44 3.49 9.07
CA SER A 437 28.60 3.77 10.24
C SER A 437 27.18 4.07 9.79
N VAL A 438 26.20 3.54 10.51
CA VAL A 438 24.78 3.90 10.34
C VAL A 438 24.58 5.36 10.77
N ARG A 439 24.02 6.19 9.91
CA ARG A 439 23.80 7.63 10.16
C ARG A 439 22.38 7.95 10.59
N ALA A 440 21.42 7.22 10.06
CA ALA A 440 20.01 7.38 10.38
C ALA A 440 19.34 6.01 10.42
N THR A 441 18.20 5.93 11.10
CA THR A 441 17.34 4.75 11.04
C THR A 441 16.80 4.54 9.63
N LYS A 442 16.19 3.38 9.34
CA LYS A 442 15.49 3.16 8.06
C LYS A 442 14.29 4.12 7.98
N ARG A 443 14.14 4.81 6.85
CA ARG A 443 13.12 5.85 6.67
C ARG A 443 12.50 5.77 5.30
N ILE A 444 11.32 6.37 5.17
CA ILE A 444 10.59 6.50 3.90
C ILE A 444 10.88 7.87 3.31
N TYR A 445 11.17 7.87 2.01
CA TYR A 445 11.44 9.03 1.17
C TYR A 445 10.37 9.12 0.09
N THR A 446 9.91 10.33 -0.20
CA THR A 446 9.01 10.61 -1.32
C THR A 446 9.61 11.73 -2.14
N GLU A 447 9.95 11.42 -3.38
CA GLU A 447 10.66 12.30 -4.30
C GLU A 447 9.95 12.33 -5.66
N VAL A 448 10.16 13.39 -6.42
CA VAL A 448 9.68 13.52 -7.80
C VAL A 448 10.88 13.59 -8.72
N PHE A 449 10.93 12.64 -9.63
CA PHE A 449 11.90 12.57 -10.70
C PHE A 449 11.35 13.39 -11.87
N VAL A 450 12.10 14.40 -12.29
CA VAL A 450 11.75 15.26 -13.42
C VAL A 450 12.52 14.75 -14.62
N LEU A 451 11.82 14.13 -15.55
CA LEU A 451 12.38 13.55 -16.76
C LEU A 451 12.16 14.50 -17.94
N GLY A 452 13.07 14.46 -18.92
CA GLY A 452 12.98 15.21 -20.17
C GLY A 452 13.28 14.33 -21.37
N ARG A 453 12.58 14.56 -22.48
CA ARG A 453 12.95 14.07 -23.82
C ARG A 453 12.70 15.16 -24.85
N LYS A 454 13.41 15.16 -25.98
CA LYS A 454 13.16 16.14 -27.05
C LYS A 454 11.76 15.98 -27.61
N SER A 455 11.07 17.10 -27.84
CA SER A 455 9.73 17.08 -28.40
C SER A 455 9.72 16.40 -29.77
N GLY A 456 8.76 15.49 -29.99
CA GLY A 456 8.63 14.74 -31.24
C GLY A 456 9.42 13.43 -31.28
N VAL A 457 10.18 13.11 -30.22
CA VAL A 457 10.71 11.75 -30.03
C VAL A 457 9.57 10.82 -29.64
N THR A 458 9.45 9.68 -30.32
CA THR A 458 8.41 8.67 -30.08
C THR A 458 8.95 7.49 -29.26
N THR A 459 8.07 6.80 -28.55
CA THR A 459 8.43 5.69 -27.67
C THR A 459 8.81 4.44 -28.47
N GLY A 460 9.93 3.81 -28.11
CA GLY A 460 10.40 2.58 -28.75
C GLY A 460 9.66 1.33 -28.27
N THR A 461 8.62 0.91 -28.98
CA THR A 461 7.74 -0.24 -28.59
C THR A 461 8.45 -1.58 -28.39
N ARG A 462 9.62 -1.78 -29.01
CA ARG A 462 10.44 -2.99 -28.87
C ARG A 462 11.34 -2.99 -27.62
N GLN A 463 11.44 -1.86 -26.93
CA GLN A 463 12.34 -1.64 -25.79
C GLN A 463 11.59 -1.16 -24.55
N THR A 464 10.26 -1.36 -24.48
CA THR A 464 9.40 -0.88 -23.37
C THR A 464 10.00 -1.18 -22.00
N PHE A 465 10.48 -2.40 -21.77
CA PHE A 465 11.13 -2.82 -20.51
C PHE A 465 12.65 -3.09 -20.65
N SER A 466 13.24 -2.64 -21.77
CA SER A 466 14.69 -2.71 -22.02
C SER A 466 15.32 -1.32 -21.82
N THR A 467 14.95 -0.63 -20.74
CA THR A 467 15.22 0.80 -20.52
C THR A 467 16.59 1.11 -19.91
N ALA A 468 17.38 0.09 -19.55
CA ALA A 468 18.80 0.21 -19.27
C ALA A 468 19.65 -0.09 -20.52
N SER A 469 19.15 0.32 -21.69
CA SER A 469 19.81 0.20 -22.99
C SER A 469 19.80 1.53 -23.75
N CYS A 470 20.65 1.65 -24.77
CA CYS A 470 20.68 2.82 -25.64
C CYS A 470 19.43 2.86 -26.53
N GLY A 471 18.61 3.92 -26.42
CA GLY A 471 17.40 4.09 -27.24
C GLY A 471 17.64 4.13 -28.76
N ASN A 472 18.88 4.34 -29.23
CA ASN A 472 19.22 4.29 -30.66
C ASN A 472 19.49 2.87 -31.16
N CYS A 473 20.40 2.14 -30.51
CA CYS A 473 20.92 0.85 -31.02
C CYS A 473 20.59 -0.37 -30.13
N GLY A 474 20.00 -0.15 -28.96
CA GLY A 474 19.75 -1.19 -27.96
C GLY A 474 20.99 -1.73 -27.25
N GLY A 475 22.15 -1.06 -27.38
CA GLY A 475 23.36 -1.47 -26.64
C GLY A 475 23.16 -1.31 -25.12
N PRO A 476 23.54 -2.29 -24.28
CA PRO A 476 23.29 -2.24 -22.84
C PRO A 476 24.09 -1.13 -22.14
N LEU A 477 23.46 -0.44 -21.18
CA LEU A 477 24.10 0.58 -20.35
C LEU A 477 24.96 -0.02 -19.23
N GLY A 478 24.77 -1.29 -18.88
CA GLY A 478 25.57 -1.99 -17.85
C GLY A 478 27.09 -1.93 -18.08
N VAL A 479 27.52 -1.82 -19.34
CA VAL A 479 28.93 -1.70 -19.72
C VAL A 479 29.40 -0.23 -19.70
N THR A 480 28.48 0.71 -19.91
CA THR A 480 28.78 2.11 -20.15
C THR A 480 28.60 2.95 -18.89
N ARG A 481 29.67 3.66 -18.51
CA ARG A 481 29.65 4.73 -17.49
C ARG A 481 29.73 6.12 -18.11
N ASP A 482 29.69 6.16 -19.44
CA ASP A 482 29.88 7.34 -20.26
C ASP A 482 28.54 7.94 -20.69
N ALA A 483 28.55 9.25 -20.98
CA ALA A 483 27.41 9.96 -21.57
C ALA A 483 27.06 9.50 -23.00
N ASN A 484 27.94 8.70 -23.62
CA ASN A 484 27.79 8.21 -24.98
C ASN A 484 27.74 6.67 -24.99
N CYS A 485 26.89 6.13 -25.85
CA CYS A 485 26.81 4.69 -26.07
C CYS A 485 28.12 4.16 -26.65
N GLN A 486 28.75 3.20 -25.99
CA GLN A 486 30.00 2.58 -26.45
C GLN A 486 29.84 1.73 -27.73
N TYR A 487 28.61 1.37 -28.10
CA TYR A 487 28.33 0.56 -29.28
C TYR A 487 28.10 1.38 -30.55
N CYS A 488 27.32 2.46 -30.47
CA CYS A 488 26.94 3.26 -31.63
C CYS A 488 27.38 4.73 -31.57
N GLY A 489 27.98 5.17 -30.45
CA GLY A 489 28.43 6.55 -30.23
C GLY A 489 27.33 7.57 -29.92
N ALA A 490 26.05 7.18 -29.98
CA ALA A 490 24.93 8.08 -29.71
C ALA A 490 25.00 8.66 -28.28
N SER A 491 24.70 9.95 -28.14
CA SER A 491 24.55 10.59 -26.83
C SER A 491 23.31 10.04 -26.11
N LEU A 492 23.51 9.62 -24.87
CA LEU A 492 22.47 9.07 -23.99
C LEU A 492 21.81 10.16 -23.13
N THR A 493 22.43 11.34 -23.06
CA THR A 493 22.13 12.43 -22.12
C THR A 493 21.33 13.58 -22.72
N THR A 494 21.12 13.58 -24.04
CA THR A 494 20.47 14.70 -24.75
C THR A 494 18.95 14.59 -24.86
N GLY A 495 18.35 13.49 -24.39
CA GLY A 495 16.91 13.22 -24.55
C GLY A 495 16.49 12.97 -26.01
N THR A 496 17.43 12.65 -26.91
CA THR A 496 17.20 12.50 -28.36
C THR A 496 16.59 11.16 -28.75
N HIS A 497 16.79 10.13 -27.93
CA HIS A 497 16.38 8.75 -28.23
C HIS A 497 15.50 8.13 -27.13
N ASP A 498 15.54 8.70 -25.92
CA ASP A 498 14.76 8.25 -24.76
C ASP A 498 14.72 9.36 -23.70
N TRP A 499 13.97 9.16 -22.62
CA TRP A 499 13.90 10.03 -21.45
C TRP A 499 15.23 10.06 -20.67
N VAL A 500 15.62 11.26 -20.26
CA VAL A 500 16.78 11.56 -19.42
C VAL A 500 16.34 12.26 -18.14
N LEU A 501 17.10 12.10 -17.07
CA LEU A 501 16.81 12.69 -15.77
C LEU A 501 17.32 14.14 -15.72
N LEU A 502 16.40 15.09 -15.64
CA LEU A 502 16.71 16.52 -15.51
C LEU A 502 16.99 16.90 -14.05
N ASP A 503 16.15 16.41 -13.13
CA ASP A 503 16.25 16.75 -11.72
C ASP A 503 15.56 15.73 -10.80
N VAL A 504 15.93 15.72 -9.52
CA VAL A 504 15.23 15.00 -8.45
C VAL A 504 14.87 15.99 -7.35
N VAL A 505 13.58 16.21 -7.14
CA VAL A 505 13.07 17.21 -6.20
C VAL A 505 12.22 16.57 -5.11
N PRO A 506 12.13 17.17 -3.90
CA PRO A 506 11.22 16.69 -2.87
C PRO A 506 9.77 16.73 -3.35
N PHE A 507 8.96 15.76 -2.94
CA PHE A 507 7.53 15.80 -3.18
C PHE A 507 6.90 17.00 -2.45
N SER A 508 6.36 17.94 -3.21
CA SER A 508 5.80 19.20 -2.71
C SER A 508 4.29 19.28 -2.97
N ARG A 509 3.62 20.28 -2.37
CA ARG A 509 2.16 20.47 -2.53
C ARG A 509 1.69 20.67 -3.96
N GLN A 510 2.50 21.34 -4.78
CA GLN A 510 2.15 21.56 -6.18
C GLN A 510 1.95 20.23 -6.92
N PHE A 511 2.74 19.22 -6.55
CA PHE A 511 2.62 17.87 -7.08
C PHE A 511 1.42 17.13 -6.49
N GLN A 512 1.12 17.31 -5.21
CA GLN A 512 -0.06 16.71 -4.58
C GLN A 512 -1.38 17.19 -5.21
N ALA A 513 -1.55 18.49 -5.44
CA ALA A 513 -2.77 19.01 -6.06
C ALA A 513 -3.00 18.47 -7.48
N THR A 514 -1.93 18.16 -8.21
CA THR A 514 -2.04 17.53 -9.53
C THR A 514 -2.43 16.07 -9.40
N ALA A 515 -1.80 15.32 -8.48
CA ALA A 515 -2.16 13.94 -8.15
C ALA A 515 -3.65 13.81 -7.78
N ASP A 516 -4.14 14.69 -6.91
CA ASP A 516 -5.56 14.74 -6.48
C ASP A 516 -6.52 14.99 -7.66
N GLN A 517 -6.12 15.81 -8.64
CA GLN A 517 -6.91 16.10 -9.85
C GLN A 517 -6.99 14.94 -10.84
N MET A 518 -5.87 14.23 -11.09
CA MET A 518 -5.88 13.03 -11.97
C MET A 518 -6.88 12.01 -11.44
N GLN A 519 -6.92 11.92 -10.11
CA GLN A 519 -7.69 10.92 -9.43
C GLN A 519 -9.19 11.15 -9.49
N LEU A 520 -9.63 12.39 -9.32
CA LEU A 520 -11.01 12.76 -9.59
C LEU A 520 -11.43 12.44 -11.03
N GLY A 521 -10.51 12.57 -12.00
CA GLY A 521 -10.72 12.17 -13.39
C GLY A 521 -10.85 10.64 -13.54
N TYR A 522 -10.01 9.87 -12.84
CA TYR A 522 -10.04 8.41 -12.84
C TYR A 522 -11.34 7.85 -12.23
N GLU A 523 -11.78 8.35 -11.07
CA GLU A 523 -13.04 7.91 -10.45
C GLU A 523 -14.26 8.19 -11.33
N GLN A 524 -14.19 9.27 -12.11
CA GLN A 524 -15.27 9.65 -13.03
C GLN A 524 -15.24 8.82 -14.32
N ALA A 525 -14.06 8.49 -14.85
CA ALA A 525 -13.89 7.69 -16.06
C ALA A 525 -14.06 6.18 -15.82
N HIS A 526 -13.62 5.70 -14.66
CA HIS A 526 -13.67 4.31 -14.25
C HIS A 526 -14.34 4.16 -12.87
N PRO A 527 -15.63 4.55 -12.75
CA PRO A 527 -16.35 4.54 -11.48
C PRO A 527 -16.49 3.14 -10.89
N LEU A 528 -16.36 2.09 -11.71
CA LEU A 528 -16.28 0.74 -11.19
C LEU A 528 -14.89 0.43 -10.64
N VAL A 529 -13.79 0.92 -11.23
CA VAL A 529 -12.39 0.57 -10.85
C VAL A 529 -11.94 1.32 -9.63
N ALA A 530 -12.28 2.61 -9.53
CA ALA A 530 -12.17 3.37 -8.30
C ALA A 530 -12.88 2.70 -7.12
N LEU A 531 -13.94 1.95 -7.40
CA LEU A 531 -14.90 1.45 -6.41
C LEU A 531 -14.65 -0.06 -6.15
N ALA A 532 -14.01 -0.80 -7.05
CA ALA A 532 -13.26 -2.05 -6.80
C ALA A 532 -11.95 -1.83 -6.07
N ALA A 533 -11.39 -0.65 -6.26
CA ALA A 533 -10.36 -0.12 -5.44
C ALA A 533 -10.96 0.50 -4.17
N ALA A 534 -12.23 0.84 -4.00
CA ALA A 534 -12.76 1.47 -2.76
C ALA A 534 -12.71 0.70 -1.39
N GLY A 535 -11.91 -0.34 -1.29
CA GLY A 535 -11.58 -1.17 -0.12
C GLY A 535 -10.09 -1.51 -0.14
N HIS A 536 -9.42 -1.02 -1.19
CA HIS A 536 -8.02 -0.75 -1.39
C HIS A 536 -7.82 0.62 -2.10
N THR A 537 -8.47 1.70 -1.64
CA THR A 537 -8.68 2.91 -2.49
C THR A 537 -7.37 3.38 -3.08
N PRO A 538 -7.31 3.75 -4.37
CA PRO A 538 -6.13 4.40 -4.90
C PRO A 538 -6.01 5.81 -4.31
N HIS A 539 -7.08 6.37 -3.68
CA HIS A 539 -7.22 7.77 -3.24
C HIS A 539 -6.47 8.18 -1.98
N ALA A 540 -5.61 7.32 -1.51
CA ALA A 540 -4.56 7.69 -0.61
C ALA A 540 -3.44 6.74 -0.93
N ASP A 541 -2.26 7.27 -1.23
CA ASP A 541 -1.07 6.58 -0.74
C ASP A 541 -1.34 6.41 0.77
N ARG A 542 -1.87 5.25 1.19
CA ARG A 542 -2.40 5.06 2.57
C ARG A 542 -1.33 5.36 3.59
N SER A 543 -0.11 5.11 3.17
CA SER A 543 1.14 5.37 3.84
C SER A 543 1.52 6.87 3.85
N LEU A 544 1.04 7.69 2.90
CA LEU A 544 1.09 9.16 2.91
C LEU A 544 0.03 9.75 3.85
N ASP A 545 -1.21 9.26 3.83
CA ASP A 545 -2.25 9.66 4.81
C ASP A 545 -1.80 9.35 6.24
N LEU A 546 -1.32 8.12 6.46
CA LEU A 546 -0.76 7.69 7.75
C LEU A 546 0.55 8.39 8.05
N GLY A 547 1.37 8.70 7.03
CA GLY A 547 2.59 9.48 7.18
C GLY A 547 2.29 10.91 7.64
N LEU A 548 1.23 11.52 7.14
CA LEU A 548 0.80 12.85 7.50
C LEU A 548 0.16 12.87 8.90
N ILE A 549 -0.69 11.89 9.21
CA ILE A 549 -1.17 11.65 10.57
C ILE A 549 0.02 11.47 11.52
N ALA A 550 1.05 10.70 11.14
CA ALA A 550 2.26 10.52 11.93
C ALA A 550 3.04 11.83 12.14
N GLN A 551 3.27 12.62 11.08
CA GLN A 551 3.90 13.94 11.20
C GLN A 551 3.14 14.86 12.15
N MET A 552 1.81 14.87 12.06
CA MET A 552 0.97 15.72 12.90
C MET A 552 0.92 15.26 14.36
N LEU A 553 0.82 13.95 14.58
CA LEU A 553 0.85 13.37 15.92
C LEU A 553 2.16 13.64 16.67
N LEU A 554 3.22 13.97 15.93
CA LEU A 554 4.53 14.32 16.46
C LEU A 554 4.80 15.83 16.46
N ALA A 555 3.93 16.65 15.85
CA ALA A 555 4.10 18.09 15.73
C ALA A 555 4.06 18.84 17.08
N ASP A 556 3.36 18.31 18.07
CA ASP A 556 3.31 18.83 19.44
C ASP A 556 4.30 18.15 20.40
N GLY A 557 5.23 17.35 19.87
CA GLY A 557 6.40 16.86 20.58
C GLY A 557 6.18 15.68 21.53
N ALA A 558 4.95 15.17 21.67
CA ALA A 558 4.69 13.99 22.50
C ALA A 558 3.50 13.15 22.00
N LEU A 559 3.79 11.88 21.69
CA LEU A 559 2.80 10.87 21.34
C LEU A 559 2.37 10.11 22.61
N SER A 560 1.10 10.21 23.03
CA SER A 560 0.65 9.42 24.19
C SER A 560 0.54 7.93 23.84
N ALA A 561 0.67 7.04 24.84
CA ALA A 561 0.54 5.59 24.63
C ALA A 561 -0.80 5.18 23.98
N LYS A 562 -1.88 5.93 24.28
CA LYS A 562 -3.21 5.70 23.68
C LYS A 562 -3.26 6.08 22.21
N GLU A 563 -2.50 7.08 21.79
CA GLU A 563 -2.44 7.55 20.40
C GLU A 563 -1.50 6.70 19.57
N LEU A 564 -0.38 6.26 20.15
CA LEU A 564 0.47 5.25 19.55
C LEU A 564 -0.32 3.96 19.27
N ALA A 565 -1.09 3.49 20.25
CA ALA A 565 -1.94 2.31 20.08
C ALA A 565 -3.04 2.53 19.02
N ALA A 566 -3.67 3.72 19.01
CA ALA A 566 -4.67 4.06 18.00
C ALA A 566 -4.08 4.15 16.59
N PHE A 567 -2.90 4.74 16.44
CA PHE A 567 -2.18 4.85 15.17
C PHE A 567 -1.77 3.48 14.65
N LYS A 568 -1.14 2.64 15.49
CA LYS A 568 -0.78 1.26 15.12
C LYS A 568 -2.01 0.43 14.73
N GLN A 569 -3.12 0.60 15.44
CA GLN A 569 -4.37 -0.09 15.12
C GLN A 569 -4.95 0.37 13.78
N LEU A 570 -4.94 1.68 13.52
CA LEU A 570 -5.37 2.25 12.25
C LEU A 570 -4.46 1.77 11.11
N ALA A 571 -3.14 1.84 11.28
CA ALA A 571 -2.16 1.36 10.31
C ALA A 571 -2.37 -0.13 9.98
N LYS A 572 -2.57 -0.97 11.01
CA LYS A 572 -2.89 -2.39 10.83
C LYS A 572 -4.18 -2.63 10.04
N ARG A 573 -5.21 -1.82 10.24
CA ARG A 573 -6.46 -1.94 9.48
C ARG A 573 -6.32 -1.47 8.04
N GLN A 574 -5.42 -0.52 7.79
CA GLN A 574 -5.06 -0.06 6.46
C GLN A 574 -4.10 -1.00 5.72
N GLY A 575 -3.66 -2.10 6.36
CA GLY A 575 -2.81 -3.13 5.77
C GLY A 575 -1.31 -3.01 6.12
N LEU A 576 -0.92 -2.06 6.98
CA LEU A 576 0.47 -1.90 7.41
C LEU A 576 0.82 -2.76 8.62
N SER A 577 2.00 -3.37 8.59
CA SER A 577 2.62 -4.03 9.74
C SER A 577 2.95 -3.04 10.87
N GLU A 578 3.17 -3.57 12.07
CA GLU A 578 3.60 -2.76 13.21
C GLU A 578 4.98 -2.10 12.97
N ARG A 579 5.84 -2.76 12.19
CA ARG A 579 7.16 -2.23 11.79
C ARG A 579 7.00 -1.03 10.87
N GLU A 580 6.13 -1.09 9.88
CA GLU A 580 5.87 0.03 8.96
C GLU A 580 5.20 1.20 9.65
N ALA A 581 4.23 0.94 10.52
CA ALA A 581 3.69 1.99 11.39
C ALA A 581 4.80 2.65 12.22
N GLY A 582 5.75 1.86 12.73
CA GLY A 582 6.96 2.35 13.38
C GLY A 582 7.85 3.19 12.46
N LEU A 583 8.07 2.75 11.22
CA LEU A 583 8.86 3.46 10.20
C LEU A 583 8.22 4.79 9.80
N LEU A 584 6.90 4.87 9.69
CA LEU A 584 6.20 6.13 9.43
C LEU A 584 6.38 7.11 10.59
N LEU A 585 6.24 6.65 11.83
CA LEU A 585 6.45 7.47 13.02
C LEU A 585 7.90 7.93 13.16
N SER A 586 8.90 7.06 12.93
CA SER A 586 10.31 7.47 12.95
C SER A 586 10.64 8.43 11.81
N SER A 587 10.13 8.17 10.61
CA SER A 587 10.34 9.04 9.45
C SER A 587 9.72 10.42 9.69
N ALA A 588 8.52 10.48 10.27
CA ALA A 588 7.88 11.72 10.71
C ALA A 588 8.71 12.49 11.76
N ALA A 589 9.20 11.79 12.80
CA ALA A 589 9.89 12.41 13.94
C ALA A 589 11.14 13.20 13.54
N GLU A 590 11.97 12.67 12.64
CA GLU A 590 13.19 13.34 12.20
C GLU A 590 12.98 14.16 10.89
N GLN A 591 11.76 14.62 10.59
CA GLN A 591 11.37 15.42 9.40
C GLN A 591 11.63 14.77 8.02
N GLY A 592 11.75 13.45 7.94
CA GLY A 592 12.22 12.73 6.74
C GLY A 592 11.11 12.42 5.73
N LEU A 593 9.86 12.47 6.17
CA LEU A 593 8.72 12.20 5.30
C LEU A 593 8.50 13.28 4.22
N ASN A 594 9.08 14.49 4.37
CA ASN A 594 8.91 15.63 3.45
C ASN A 594 7.49 15.77 2.88
N LEU A 595 6.48 15.43 3.68
CA LEU A 595 5.10 15.49 3.23
C LEU A 595 4.59 16.93 3.30
N PRO A 596 3.84 17.35 2.27
CA PRO A 596 3.13 18.62 2.30
C PRO A 596 2.14 18.74 3.47
N GLN A 597 2.28 19.78 4.29
CA GLN A 597 1.32 20.15 5.35
C GLN A 597 0.28 21.14 4.81
N PRO A 598 -1.02 21.09 5.17
CA PRO A 598 -2.01 22.06 4.68
C PRO A 598 -1.73 23.49 5.20
N THR A 599 -1.90 24.53 4.37
CA THR A 599 -1.67 25.96 4.76
C THR A 599 -2.94 26.70 5.03
N ASN A 600 -4.06 26.24 4.48
CA ASN A 600 -5.34 26.92 4.64
C ASN A 600 -6.42 25.96 5.14
N PRO A 601 -7.51 26.50 5.73
CA PRO A 601 -8.60 25.67 6.22
C PRO A 601 -9.32 24.86 5.13
N ALA A 602 -9.31 25.29 3.87
CA ALA A 602 -9.95 24.51 2.80
C ALA A 602 -9.17 23.21 2.51
N GLU A 603 -7.84 23.30 2.41
CA GLU A 603 -6.94 22.16 2.23
C GLU A 603 -7.01 21.20 3.41
N ALA A 604 -6.97 21.72 4.64
CA ALA A 604 -7.10 20.90 5.83
C ALA A 604 -8.45 20.17 5.89
N ARG A 605 -9.51 20.77 5.32
CA ARG A 605 -10.81 20.11 5.19
C ARG A 605 -10.78 18.99 4.16
N GLN A 606 -10.22 19.22 2.98
CA GLN A 606 -10.13 18.20 1.91
C GLN A 606 -9.38 16.96 2.39
N LEU A 607 -8.26 17.18 3.07
CA LEU A 607 -7.45 16.11 3.64
C LEU A 607 -8.18 15.38 4.78
N LEU A 608 -8.91 16.10 5.63
CA LEU A 608 -9.78 15.46 6.64
C LEU A 608 -10.86 14.60 5.98
N GLU A 609 -11.45 15.06 4.87
CA GLU A 609 -12.41 14.29 4.09
C GLU A 609 -11.79 13.02 3.48
N GLN A 610 -10.57 13.11 2.94
CA GLN A 610 -9.80 11.97 2.41
C GLN A 610 -9.51 10.92 3.50
N ILE A 611 -8.98 11.35 4.65
CA ILE A 611 -8.69 10.44 5.76
C ILE A 611 -9.99 9.80 6.26
N ILE A 612 -11.08 10.56 6.40
CA ILE A 612 -12.39 10.04 6.81
C ILE A 612 -12.92 9.01 5.82
N TYR A 613 -12.77 9.26 4.53
CA TYR A 613 -13.13 8.33 3.47
C TYR A 613 -12.34 7.02 3.62
N ALA A 614 -11.00 7.11 3.66
CA ALA A 614 -10.11 5.96 3.78
C ALA A 614 -10.38 5.08 5.02
N VAL A 615 -10.64 5.67 6.18
CA VAL A 615 -10.97 4.89 7.40
C VAL A 615 -12.39 4.33 7.42
N SER A 616 -13.25 4.74 6.48
CA SER A 616 -14.65 4.30 6.40
C SER A 616 -14.88 3.14 5.43
N LEU A 617 -13.90 2.81 4.58
CA LEU A 617 -14.02 1.82 3.49
C LEU A 617 -14.22 0.39 3.98
N ASP A 618 -13.55 0.01 5.06
CA ASP A 618 -13.73 -1.31 5.67
C ASP A 618 -15.06 -1.40 6.46
N GLY A 619 -15.84 -0.32 6.42
CA GLY A 619 -17.17 -0.16 7.01
C GLY A 619 -17.15 0.12 8.53
N ARG A 620 -16.02 -0.05 9.21
CA ARG A 620 -15.92 0.05 10.67
C ARG A 620 -15.18 1.32 11.07
N LEU A 621 -15.48 1.85 12.25
CA LEU A 621 -14.77 3.00 12.78
C LEU A 621 -14.53 2.79 14.28
N THR A 622 -13.28 2.77 14.70
CA THR A 622 -12.89 2.54 16.09
C THR A 622 -12.90 3.83 16.90
N ARG A 623 -13.00 3.71 18.23
CA ARG A 623 -12.80 4.84 19.15
C ARG A 623 -11.38 5.42 19.07
N GLY A 624 -10.39 4.63 18.62
CA GLY A 624 -9.03 5.09 18.36
C GLY A 624 -8.99 6.08 17.18
N GLU A 625 -9.51 5.66 16.03
CA GLU A 625 -9.57 6.48 14.82
C GLU A 625 -10.37 7.77 15.00
N GLN A 626 -11.52 7.70 15.67
CA GLN A 626 -12.30 8.90 15.99
C GLN A 626 -11.51 9.92 16.82
N ARG A 627 -10.61 9.45 17.71
CA ARG A 627 -9.75 10.35 18.48
C ARG A 627 -8.68 10.99 17.60
N LEU A 628 -8.04 10.22 16.71
CA LEU A 628 -7.06 10.74 15.76
C LEU A 628 -7.67 11.80 14.85
N LEU A 629 -8.83 11.52 14.25
CA LEU A 629 -9.57 12.46 13.40
C LEU A 629 -9.95 13.75 14.13
N ARG A 630 -10.42 13.65 15.38
CA ARG A 630 -10.78 14.83 16.18
C ARG A 630 -9.55 15.67 16.55
N ARG A 631 -8.41 15.05 16.84
CA ARG A 631 -7.17 15.77 17.13
C ARG A 631 -6.68 16.52 15.89
N TYR A 632 -6.65 15.86 14.73
CA TYR A 632 -6.39 16.49 13.44
C TYR A 632 -7.28 17.71 13.23
N ALA A 633 -8.60 17.51 13.38
CA ALA A 633 -9.59 18.55 13.17
C ALA A 633 -9.35 19.77 14.08
N GLN A 634 -9.09 19.53 15.36
CA GLN A 634 -8.82 20.59 16.34
C GLN A 634 -7.55 21.39 16.00
N GLN A 635 -6.47 20.73 15.56
CA GLN A 635 -5.22 21.40 15.16
C GLN A 635 -5.42 22.34 13.96
N HIS A 636 -6.40 22.06 13.10
CA HIS A 636 -6.74 22.88 11.93
C HIS A 636 -8.00 23.74 12.10
N GLY A 637 -8.46 23.93 13.35
CA GLY A 637 -9.55 24.85 13.67
C GLY A 637 -10.96 24.31 13.41
N PHE A 638 -11.12 23.01 13.17
CA PHE A 638 -12.42 22.35 13.03
C PHE A 638 -12.95 21.84 14.37
N SER A 639 -14.27 21.90 14.55
CA SER A 639 -14.93 21.40 15.74
C SER A 639 -15.19 19.89 15.68
N ASN A 640 -15.44 19.28 16.84
CA ASN A 640 -15.91 17.88 16.90
C ASN A 640 -17.23 17.67 16.14
N TYR A 641 -18.04 18.73 16.00
CA TYR A 641 -19.27 18.69 15.23
C TYR A 641 -18.99 18.54 13.73
N ASP A 642 -18.02 19.28 13.20
CA ASP A 642 -17.60 19.21 11.78
C ASP A 642 -17.14 17.80 11.41
N VAL A 643 -16.32 17.17 12.27
CA VAL A 643 -15.85 15.79 12.10
C VAL A 643 -17.01 14.81 12.05
N ASN A 644 -17.98 14.93 12.97
CA ASN A 644 -19.14 14.04 13.00
C ASN A 644 -20.05 14.25 11.77
N LEU A 645 -20.16 15.48 11.27
CA LEU A 645 -20.93 15.80 10.08
C LEU A 645 -20.30 15.17 8.83
N LEU A 646 -18.98 15.33 8.66
CA LEU A 646 -18.20 14.72 7.58
C LEU A 646 -18.26 13.19 7.61
N LEU A 647 -18.08 12.60 8.80
CA LEU A 647 -18.21 11.15 9.00
C LEU A 647 -19.59 10.65 8.58
N LYS A 648 -20.64 11.39 8.90
CA LYS A 648 -22.01 11.02 8.53
C LYS A 648 -22.24 11.16 7.02
N SER A 649 -21.81 12.26 6.41
CA SER A 649 -22.02 12.50 4.96
C SER A 649 -21.26 11.50 4.10
N ILE A 650 -19.98 11.26 4.40
CA ILE A 650 -19.14 10.34 3.63
C ILE A 650 -19.63 8.90 3.75
N ARG A 651 -19.98 8.45 4.96
CA ARG A 651 -20.53 7.09 5.14
C ARG A 651 -21.89 6.90 4.48
N GLN A 652 -22.71 7.95 4.44
CA GLN A 652 -23.99 7.90 3.73
C GLN A 652 -23.77 7.77 2.22
N ARG A 653 -22.83 8.54 1.66
CA ARG A 653 -22.42 8.46 0.25
C ARG A 653 -21.93 7.05 -0.11
N LEU A 654 -20.97 6.51 0.66
CA LEU A 654 -20.47 5.14 0.49
C LEU A 654 -21.57 4.08 0.57
N TYR A 655 -22.57 4.29 1.42
CA TYR A 655 -23.70 3.37 1.56
C TYR A 655 -24.67 3.44 0.37
N GLU A 656 -24.89 4.63 -0.18
CA GLU A 656 -25.70 4.85 -1.39
C GLU A 656 -25.00 4.27 -2.62
N GLU A 657 -23.70 4.50 -2.77
CA GLU A 657 -22.84 3.89 -3.79
C GLU A 657 -22.86 2.36 -3.68
N ALA A 658 -22.76 1.81 -2.47
CA ALA A 658 -22.81 0.36 -2.24
C ALA A 658 -24.18 -0.29 -2.53
N LYS A 659 -25.23 0.51 -2.73
CA LYS A 659 -26.59 0.05 -3.07
C LYS A 659 -26.93 0.18 -4.55
N ALA A 660 -26.32 1.14 -5.23
CA ALA A 660 -26.43 1.31 -6.68
C ALA A 660 -25.80 0.10 -7.38
#